data_AF-A0A6C2UP24-F1
#
_entry.id   AF-A0A6C2UP24-F1
#
_cell.length_a   1.000
_cell.length_b   1.000
_cell.length_c   1.000
_cell.angle_alpha   90.00
_cell.angle_beta   90.00
_cell.angle_gamma   90.00
#
_symmetry.space_group_name_H-M   'P 1'
#
loop_
_entity.id
_entity.type
_entity.pdbx_description
1 polymer ?
#
loop_
_entity_poly.entity_id
_entity_poly.type
_entity_poly.pdbx_seq_one_letter_code
_entity_poly.pdbx_strand_id
1 'polypeptide(L)'
;MMKYSGIVYGLFVTAVLGADASRMIDVRHYKEAAPMWTPRQTESLADVEGFTPSQTGPELSRFGGRKDRQVEATGFFRTEKIDGRWWLVDPEGFLWFGTGVSQFEIRSSELIAQAEKRYGSVENALVQLDEWLWSIGVNTASDRSPAGSRRNILKRPMPYFTNLAIMARFGKEIGSAHVGYGHMNFEAAVMPIFDPRLKGWMKAYLASTVKNCLDDPWMIGYTTDNELPFPPDVLDRSILKLPKDNPQHQTALKWLKQRNHPSAPKKWTKKIRSEYAVWFASMYYKITSEAVREADPRHLLLGSRVNHWEKQWIFEGSRDYVDLYTINHYSTWTPRLSVMEWWKHFGADKPFFITEWYAKGIDSGLDNSGGAGWLVKTQKERGFFYQNFTLALMHHPNCVGFHWFRLIDDGQSEQSVNKGFLDGELNLWEPLVCKVKELNLNAYRLIDHFRKNPMDQRYLLAEGSEFLERTFVEELEITVLKKTNSLIALPRENEDQAIGPIYVRVGTGSAVMQLSGYTGERRTLPVIDGGTFLYPYRGTECWKLTGPDRCFESPASLITLPKKCILIPGRDNTLSTRISNPTERPLNITLSWRCQKEEAVSSRLLSSGQIADVQVCLPVPADLGEGCLEFKWQIGDELKQDWSPVSHEIATLIHQEETVVSEPQFSLPIPEQLALLQNQQNPGADESSLWKGPEDTSAEICISVEEKDFVIRALVHDDIHRQAAAHRTSEHGDCVQFTLEHPSWKSKWKVRAHLDEAGKSVLRVGFKPQHLNSISEESVRCLISPAKNGLLYEFRLARQACQLTDELLKSGIFATFEVFDNDTGQHRERTLSIGSRDNTVEAGVPLAL
;
A
#
# COMPACT_ATOMS: atom_id res chain seq x y z
N MET A 1 -27.36 -75.14 -10.77
CA MET A 1 -25.90 -75.11 -10.93
C MET A 1 -25.57 -74.46 -12.26
N MET A 2 -25.25 -73.17 -12.27
CA MET A 2 -24.77 -72.45 -13.44
C MET A 2 -23.81 -71.37 -12.97
N LYS A 3 -22.59 -71.42 -13.49
CA LYS A 3 -21.58 -70.36 -13.38
C LYS A 3 -21.95 -69.25 -14.36
N TYR A 4 -21.95 -67.98 -13.94
CA TYR A 4 -21.44 -66.83 -14.69
C TYR A 4 -21.37 -65.58 -13.81
N SER A 5 -20.22 -64.92 -13.86
CA SER A 5 -19.92 -63.48 -13.77
C SER A 5 -20.69 -62.55 -12.81
N GLY A 6 -19.92 -61.87 -11.95
CA GLY A 6 -20.33 -60.64 -11.27
C GLY A 6 -19.12 -59.78 -10.95
N ILE A 7 -18.93 -58.71 -11.73
CA ILE A 7 -17.97 -57.62 -11.53
C ILE A 7 -18.41 -56.84 -10.28
N VAL A 8 -17.51 -56.61 -9.32
CA VAL A 8 -17.71 -55.67 -8.23
C VAL A 8 -16.66 -54.57 -8.35
N TYR A 9 -17.11 -53.37 -8.71
CA TYR A 9 -16.35 -52.13 -8.58
C TYR A 9 -16.09 -51.86 -7.08
N GLY A 10 -14.84 -52.01 -6.65
CA GLY A 10 -14.38 -51.48 -5.38
C GLY A 10 -14.02 -50.01 -5.55
N LEU A 11 -14.87 -49.11 -5.05
CA LEU A 11 -14.57 -47.70 -4.84
C LEU A 11 -13.37 -47.58 -3.88
N PHE A 12 -12.18 -47.39 -4.42
CA PHE A 12 -11.06 -46.82 -3.66
C PHE A 12 -11.30 -45.31 -3.51
N VAL A 13 -11.92 -44.92 -2.40
CA VAL A 13 -11.81 -43.54 -1.91
C VAL A 13 -10.40 -43.41 -1.31
N THR A 14 -9.41 -43.08 -2.12
CA THR A 14 -8.19 -42.45 -1.61
C THR A 14 -8.55 -41.04 -1.18
N ALA A 15 -8.65 -40.85 0.13
CA ALA A 15 -8.65 -39.53 0.74
C ALA A 15 -7.36 -38.81 0.32
N VAL A 16 -7.50 -37.83 -0.57
CA VAL A 16 -6.49 -36.79 -0.78
C VAL A 16 -6.59 -35.85 0.41
N LEU A 17 -5.75 -36.06 1.41
CA LEU A 17 -5.53 -35.07 2.46
C LEU A 17 -4.10 -34.55 2.32
N GLY A 18 -3.99 -33.24 2.07
CA GLY A 18 -2.88 -32.43 2.55
C GLY A 18 -2.04 -31.72 1.49
N ALA A 19 -2.59 -30.68 0.85
CA ALA A 19 -1.89 -29.45 0.46
C ALA A 19 -2.87 -28.47 -0.21
N ASP A 20 -3.91 -28.02 0.50
CA ASP A 20 -4.79 -26.97 -0.06
C ASP A 20 -5.50 -26.15 1.03
N ALA A 21 -4.74 -25.64 1.99
CA ALA A 21 -5.24 -24.64 2.93
C ALA A 21 -4.31 -23.44 2.89
N SER A 22 -4.40 -22.65 1.83
CA SER A 22 -3.81 -21.31 1.82
C SER A 22 -4.40 -20.51 2.99
N ARG A 23 -3.55 -20.12 3.95
CA ARG A 23 -3.99 -19.28 5.08
C ARG A 23 -4.41 -17.91 4.54
N MET A 24 -5.63 -17.51 4.86
CA MET A 24 -6.12 -16.15 4.60
C MET A 24 -5.97 -15.34 5.89
N ILE A 25 -5.35 -14.17 5.79
CA ILE A 25 -5.26 -13.20 6.89
C ILE A 25 -6.02 -11.95 6.45
N ASP A 26 -6.92 -11.50 7.30
CA ASP A 26 -7.64 -10.25 7.10
C ASP A 26 -6.70 -9.07 7.35
N VAL A 27 -6.63 -8.16 6.37
CA VAL A 27 -5.78 -6.97 6.45
C VAL A 27 -6.58 -5.73 6.10
N ARG A 28 -6.21 -4.59 6.68
CA ARG A 28 -6.76 -3.29 6.32
C ARG A 28 -5.64 -2.36 5.88
N HIS A 29 -5.83 -1.65 4.77
CA HIS A 29 -4.85 -0.65 4.34
C HIS A 29 -4.96 0.59 5.24
N TYR A 30 -3.83 1.16 5.65
CA TYR A 30 -3.82 2.28 6.60
C TYR A 30 -4.47 3.57 6.07
N LYS A 31 -4.55 3.74 4.73
CA LYS A 31 -5.18 4.92 4.08
C LYS A 31 -6.67 4.76 3.85
N GLU A 32 -7.24 3.58 4.08
CA GLU A 32 -8.67 3.36 3.83
C GLU A 32 -9.45 3.82 5.06
N ALA A 33 -10.29 4.85 4.87
CA ALA A 33 -11.16 5.36 5.93
C ALA A 33 -12.35 4.44 6.23
N ALA A 34 -12.62 3.43 5.38
CA ALA A 34 -13.65 2.42 5.62
C ALA A 34 -13.05 1.22 6.39
N PRO A 35 -13.79 0.61 7.33
CA PRO A 35 -13.28 -0.48 8.17
C PRO A 35 -13.17 -1.83 7.44
N MET A 36 -13.05 -1.85 6.10
CA MET A 36 -13.09 -3.11 5.35
C MET A 36 -11.79 -3.90 5.51
N TRP A 37 -11.91 -4.99 6.26
CA TRP A 37 -10.91 -6.04 6.31
C TRP A 37 -10.97 -6.86 5.03
N THR A 38 -9.82 -7.00 4.35
CA THR A 38 -9.71 -7.78 3.12
C THR A 38 -8.87 -9.03 3.36
N PRO A 39 -9.37 -10.24 3.05
CA PRO A 39 -8.60 -11.45 3.24
C PRO A 39 -7.47 -11.53 2.20
N ARG A 40 -6.25 -11.74 2.68
CA ARG A 40 -5.03 -11.91 1.87
C ARG A 40 -4.40 -13.29 2.09
N GLN A 41 -4.08 -13.95 0.98
CA GLN A 41 -3.32 -15.19 1.01
C GLN A 41 -1.94 -14.95 1.65
N THR A 42 -1.57 -15.80 2.60
CA THR A 42 -0.38 -15.61 3.41
C THR A 42 0.39 -16.91 3.59
N GLU A 43 1.62 -16.94 3.08
CA GLU A 43 2.56 -18.05 3.24
C GLU A 43 3.36 -17.90 4.54
N SER A 44 3.64 -19.00 5.23
CA SER A 44 4.47 -19.04 6.43
C SER A 44 5.57 -20.09 6.27
N LEU A 45 6.55 -20.08 7.18
CA LEU A 45 7.63 -21.07 7.16
C LEU A 45 7.12 -22.51 7.21
N ALA A 46 6.00 -22.75 7.90
CA ALA A 46 5.39 -24.06 8.03
C ALA A 46 4.77 -24.58 6.72
N ASP A 47 4.50 -23.69 5.77
CA ASP A 47 3.88 -24.02 4.48
C ASP A 47 4.93 -24.32 3.39
N VAL A 48 6.23 -24.15 3.69
CA VAL A 48 7.32 -24.43 2.74
C VAL A 48 7.49 -25.94 2.56
N GLU A 49 7.06 -26.44 1.40
CA GLU A 49 7.06 -27.86 1.08
C GLU A 49 8.48 -28.47 1.14
N GLY A 50 8.60 -29.63 1.80
CA GLY A 50 9.89 -30.33 1.90
C GLY A 50 10.97 -29.61 2.71
N PHE A 51 10.63 -28.53 3.42
CA PHE A 51 11.55 -27.82 4.30
C PHE A 51 11.29 -28.16 5.77
N THR A 52 12.34 -28.56 6.49
CA THR A 52 12.29 -28.73 7.95
C THR A 52 13.12 -27.64 8.62
N PRO A 53 12.49 -26.73 9.40
CA PRO A 53 13.20 -25.69 10.12
C PRO A 53 14.22 -26.23 11.13
N SER A 54 15.36 -25.57 11.23
CA SER A 54 16.36 -25.75 12.29
C SER A 54 16.20 -24.70 13.39
N GLN A 55 16.58 -25.07 14.62
CA GLN A 55 16.56 -24.19 15.78
C GLN A 55 17.87 -23.42 15.98
N THR A 56 18.94 -23.71 15.23
CA THR A 56 20.28 -23.15 15.48
C THR A 56 20.95 -22.52 14.25
N GLY A 57 20.41 -22.73 13.04
CA GLY A 57 21.02 -22.22 11.79
C GLY A 57 22.40 -22.80 11.46
N PRO A 58 23.06 -22.32 10.38
CA PRO A 58 24.46 -22.65 10.10
C PRO A 58 25.43 -21.88 11.03
N GLU A 59 26.67 -22.35 11.13
CA GLU A 59 27.71 -21.57 11.80
C GLU A 59 28.02 -20.27 11.04
N LEU A 60 28.13 -19.17 11.77
CA LEU A 60 28.34 -17.83 11.21
C LEU A 60 29.72 -17.27 11.59
N SER A 61 30.30 -16.48 10.69
CA SER A 61 31.45 -15.60 10.93
C SER A 61 31.12 -14.56 11.98
N ARG A 62 32.09 -13.81 12.52
CA ARG A 62 31.75 -12.73 13.47
C ARG A 62 30.86 -11.65 12.85
N PHE A 63 30.91 -11.45 11.54
CA PHE A 63 30.08 -10.49 10.80
C PHE A 63 28.71 -11.05 10.38
N GLY A 64 28.44 -12.36 10.59
CA GLY A 64 27.14 -12.95 10.26
C GLY A 64 27.07 -13.68 8.92
N GLY A 65 28.20 -13.79 8.21
CA GLY A 65 28.32 -14.57 6.98
C GLY A 65 28.39 -16.06 7.28
N ARG A 66 27.93 -16.92 6.37
CA ARG A 66 27.90 -18.37 6.56
C ARG A 66 29.31 -18.99 6.42
N LYS A 67 29.77 -19.73 7.42
CA LYS A 67 31.16 -20.28 7.44
C LYS A 67 31.42 -21.39 6.43
N ASP A 68 30.38 -22.01 5.90
CA ASP A 68 30.47 -23.11 4.94
C ASP A 68 30.66 -22.63 3.48
N ARG A 69 30.64 -21.31 3.24
CA ARG A 69 30.87 -20.70 1.92
C ARG A 69 31.74 -19.44 2.06
N GLN A 70 32.99 -19.55 1.63
CA GLN A 70 33.98 -18.49 1.68
C GLN A 70 34.58 -18.22 0.29
N VAL A 71 34.77 -16.95 -0.02
CA VAL A 71 35.46 -16.40 -1.20
C VAL A 71 36.57 -15.45 -0.73
N GLU A 72 37.17 -14.67 -1.64
CA GLU A 72 38.23 -13.74 -1.29
C GLU A 72 37.78 -12.69 -0.25
N ALA A 73 38.55 -12.60 0.84
CA ALA A 73 38.37 -11.63 1.91
C ALA A 73 39.05 -10.31 1.56
N THR A 74 38.33 -9.20 1.69
CA THR A 74 38.85 -7.85 1.35
C THR A 74 38.97 -6.92 2.56
N GLY A 75 38.53 -7.38 3.74
CA GLY A 75 38.47 -6.55 4.94
C GLY A 75 37.25 -5.62 5.01
N PHE A 76 36.42 -5.57 3.97
CA PHE A 76 35.20 -4.76 3.92
C PHE A 76 34.04 -5.56 3.31
N PHE A 77 32.81 -5.12 3.58
CA PHE A 77 31.65 -5.65 2.87
C PHE A 77 31.72 -5.30 1.39
N ARG A 78 31.36 -6.25 0.54
CA ARG A 78 31.26 -6.05 -0.92
C ARG A 78 30.11 -6.86 -1.51
N THR A 79 29.71 -6.57 -2.74
CA THR A 79 28.74 -7.37 -3.48
C THR A 79 29.44 -8.35 -4.40
N GLU A 80 28.93 -9.56 -4.53
CA GLU A 80 29.41 -10.54 -5.51
C GLU A 80 28.26 -11.42 -6.00
N LYS A 81 28.25 -11.72 -7.30
CA LYS A 81 27.30 -12.68 -7.88
C LYS A 81 27.98 -14.03 -7.97
N ILE A 82 27.48 -14.99 -7.18
CA ILE A 82 28.04 -16.34 -7.06
C ILE A 82 26.94 -17.33 -7.39
N ASP A 83 27.22 -18.20 -8.38
CA ASP A 83 26.28 -19.20 -8.89
C ASP A 83 24.89 -18.63 -9.22
N GLY A 84 24.86 -17.52 -9.97
CA GLY A 84 23.63 -16.88 -10.43
C GLY A 84 22.90 -16.03 -9.38
N ARG A 85 23.31 -16.06 -8.11
CA ARG A 85 22.73 -15.28 -7.01
C ARG A 85 23.68 -14.20 -6.52
N TRP A 86 23.16 -13.00 -6.31
CA TRP A 86 23.88 -11.96 -5.59
C TRP A 86 23.93 -12.26 -4.09
N TRP A 87 25.08 -11.97 -3.52
CA TRP A 87 25.37 -11.98 -2.09
C TRP A 87 26.05 -10.67 -1.71
N LEU A 88 25.90 -10.27 -0.46
CA LEU A 88 26.96 -9.52 0.18
C LEU A 88 28.04 -10.51 0.60
N VAL A 89 29.29 -10.10 0.58
CA VAL A 89 30.43 -10.84 1.09
C VAL A 89 30.93 -10.04 2.27
N ASP A 90 31.05 -10.70 3.42
CA ASP A 90 31.53 -10.05 4.63
C ASP A 90 33.06 -9.78 4.56
N PRO A 91 33.62 -8.98 5.49
CA PRO A 91 35.04 -8.66 5.52
C PRO A 91 36.00 -9.86 5.52
N GLU A 92 35.54 -11.02 6.00
CA GLU A 92 36.30 -12.28 6.09
C GLU A 92 36.08 -13.18 4.86
N GLY A 93 35.32 -12.73 3.87
CA GLY A 93 35.07 -13.45 2.63
C GLY A 93 33.88 -14.40 2.71
N PHE A 94 33.10 -14.43 3.81
CA PHE A 94 31.96 -15.34 3.91
C PHE A 94 30.71 -14.76 3.25
N LEU A 95 29.92 -15.61 2.61
CA LEU A 95 28.67 -15.19 1.97
C LEU A 95 27.67 -14.73 3.02
N TRP A 96 27.06 -13.59 2.78
CA TRP A 96 26.27 -12.85 3.75
C TRP A 96 24.91 -12.48 3.19
N PHE A 97 23.86 -12.74 3.97
CA PHE A 97 22.48 -12.31 3.70
C PHE A 97 21.94 -11.58 4.93
N GLY A 98 21.35 -10.41 4.70
CA GLY A 98 20.94 -9.51 5.77
C GLY A 98 19.53 -9.77 6.30
N THR A 99 19.41 -10.06 7.58
CA THR A 99 18.17 -10.12 8.34
C THR A 99 18.22 -9.04 9.40
N GLY A 100 17.52 -7.93 9.20
CA GLY A 100 17.78 -6.71 9.97
C GLY A 100 16.58 -6.00 10.55
N VAL A 101 16.91 -4.92 11.25
CA VAL A 101 15.95 -3.98 11.85
C VAL A 101 16.41 -2.53 11.64
N SER A 102 15.48 -1.65 11.36
CA SER A 102 15.73 -0.21 11.19
C SER A 102 15.55 0.54 12.50
N GLN A 103 16.21 1.71 12.61
CA GLN A 103 16.17 2.60 13.79
C GLN A 103 16.54 1.90 15.11
N PHE A 104 17.73 1.30 15.15
CA PHE A 104 18.28 0.66 16.35
C PHE A 104 18.84 1.70 17.34
N GLU A 105 17.96 2.49 17.97
CA GLU A 105 18.36 3.61 18.82
C GLU A 105 17.35 3.87 19.95
N ILE A 106 17.82 4.41 21.06
CA ILE A 106 17.02 4.89 22.20
C ILE A 106 17.28 6.39 22.32
N ARG A 107 16.32 7.21 21.90
CA ARG A 107 16.51 8.67 21.78
C ARG A 107 15.45 9.53 22.46
N SER A 108 14.21 9.04 22.60
CA SER A 108 13.16 9.82 23.27
C SER A 108 13.37 9.80 24.79
N SER A 109 12.98 10.88 25.46
CA SER A 109 13.10 11.01 26.91
C SER A 109 12.40 9.85 27.64
N GLU A 110 11.27 9.40 27.11
CA GLU A 110 10.48 8.29 27.63
C GLU A 110 11.24 6.98 27.50
N LEU A 111 11.78 6.68 26.32
CA LEU A 111 12.57 5.46 26.08
C LEU A 111 13.87 5.46 26.90
N ILE A 112 14.49 6.63 27.09
CA ILE A 112 15.66 6.77 27.97
C ILE A 112 15.28 6.39 29.40
N ALA A 113 14.19 6.93 29.93
CA ALA A 113 13.72 6.61 31.28
C ALA A 113 13.38 5.13 31.43
N GLN A 114 12.74 4.51 30.44
CA GLN A 114 12.45 3.06 30.45
C GLN A 114 13.72 2.22 30.38
N ALA A 115 14.70 2.62 29.57
CA ALA A 115 15.99 1.95 29.47
C ALA A 115 16.76 2.02 30.80
N GLU A 116 16.79 3.19 31.44
CA GLU A 116 17.41 3.37 32.76
C GLU A 116 16.71 2.55 33.84
N LYS A 117 15.37 2.52 33.85
CA LYS A 117 14.58 1.73 34.79
C LYS A 117 14.84 0.23 34.66
N ARG A 118 14.88 -0.29 33.42
CA ARG A 118 14.95 -1.74 33.15
C ARG A 118 16.37 -2.28 33.10
N TYR A 119 17.31 -1.51 32.56
CA TYR A 119 18.68 -1.93 32.27
C TYR A 119 19.76 -1.15 33.04
N GLY A 120 19.35 -0.17 33.85
CA GLY A 120 20.25 0.71 34.63
C GLY A 120 20.88 1.83 33.81
N SER A 121 20.96 1.70 32.49
CA SER A 121 21.41 2.76 31.57
C SER A 121 20.99 2.46 30.13
N VAL A 122 20.94 3.50 29.29
CA VAL A 122 20.74 3.36 27.84
C VAL A 122 21.84 2.49 27.20
N GLU A 123 23.07 2.62 27.68
CA GLU A 123 24.22 1.87 27.22
C GLU A 123 24.03 0.36 27.42
N ASN A 124 23.67 -0.04 28.65
CA ASN A 124 23.39 -1.44 29.00
C ASN A 124 22.19 -1.99 28.22
N ALA A 125 21.14 -1.17 28.05
CA ALA A 125 19.98 -1.56 27.26
C ALA A 125 20.38 -1.93 25.84
N LEU A 126 21.16 -1.07 25.17
CA LEU A 126 21.57 -1.32 23.79
C LEU A 126 22.52 -2.51 23.65
N VAL A 127 23.42 -2.76 24.63
CA VAL A 127 24.28 -3.96 24.64
C VAL A 127 23.44 -5.24 24.74
N GLN A 128 22.47 -5.28 25.67
CA GLN A 128 21.60 -6.44 25.83
C GLN A 128 20.68 -6.63 24.62
N LEU A 129 20.19 -5.55 24.02
CA LEU A 129 19.40 -5.60 22.80
C LEU A 129 20.22 -6.09 21.60
N ASP A 130 21.50 -5.72 21.45
CA ASP A 130 22.39 -6.29 20.43
C ASP A 130 22.52 -7.81 20.58
N GLU A 131 22.78 -8.30 21.81
CA GLU A 131 22.91 -9.74 22.07
C GLU A 131 21.59 -10.49 21.81
N TRP A 132 20.46 -9.89 22.20
CA TRP A 132 19.14 -10.44 21.94
C TRP A 132 18.81 -10.49 20.45
N LEU A 133 19.11 -9.43 19.68
CA LEU A 133 18.91 -9.42 18.23
C LEU A 133 19.67 -10.56 17.54
N TRP A 134 20.94 -10.78 17.90
CA TRP A 134 21.68 -11.94 17.41
C TRP A 134 20.99 -13.27 17.75
N SER A 135 20.39 -13.40 18.94
CA SER A 135 19.71 -14.62 19.39
C SER A 135 18.42 -14.95 18.62
N ILE A 136 17.81 -13.97 17.97
CA ILE A 136 16.65 -14.13 17.10
C ILE A 136 17.04 -14.12 15.60
N GLY A 137 18.33 -14.24 15.30
CA GLY A 137 18.84 -14.28 13.94
C GLY A 137 18.84 -12.93 13.22
N VAL A 138 18.73 -11.80 13.93
CA VAL A 138 18.97 -10.47 13.35
C VAL A 138 20.47 -10.21 13.32
N ASN A 139 21.02 -9.91 12.13
CA ASN A 139 22.46 -9.77 11.89
C ASN A 139 22.87 -8.41 11.30
N THR A 140 21.95 -7.45 11.17
CA THR A 140 22.24 -6.08 10.70
C THR A 140 21.24 -5.06 11.22
N ALA A 141 21.63 -3.79 11.30
CA ALA A 141 20.73 -2.69 11.63
C ALA A 141 21.00 -1.41 10.81
N SER A 142 20.00 -0.55 10.62
CA SER A 142 20.19 0.77 9.98
C SER A 142 20.10 1.93 10.95
N ASP A 143 20.55 3.10 10.45
CA ASP A 143 20.49 4.40 11.11
C ASP A 143 21.27 4.44 12.42
N ARG A 144 22.21 3.52 12.56
CA ARG A 144 23.14 3.45 13.67
C ARG A 144 24.29 4.42 13.39
N SER A 145 24.65 5.22 14.40
CA SER A 145 26.02 5.73 14.47
C SER A 145 26.98 4.54 14.65
N PRO A 146 28.27 4.65 14.27
CA PRO A 146 29.25 3.62 14.59
C PRO A 146 29.07 3.17 16.04
N ALA A 147 29.27 1.88 16.32
CA ALA A 147 29.15 1.34 17.68
C ALA A 147 29.95 2.16 18.72
N GLY A 148 30.89 3.02 18.27
CA GLY A 148 31.42 4.13 19.05
C GLY A 148 32.12 3.60 20.29
N SER A 149 31.84 4.20 21.44
CA SER A 149 32.35 3.79 22.76
C SER A 149 31.97 2.36 23.17
N ARG A 150 30.96 1.75 22.53
CA ARG A 150 30.34 0.49 22.96
C ARG A 150 30.97 -0.74 22.32
N ARG A 151 31.72 -0.54 21.24
CA ARG A 151 32.35 -1.64 20.49
C ARG A 151 33.25 -2.51 21.38
N ASN A 152 33.87 -1.92 22.41
CA ASN A 152 34.77 -2.64 23.31
C ASN A 152 34.05 -3.52 24.34
N ILE A 153 32.73 -3.34 24.54
CA ILE A 153 31.94 -4.12 25.50
C ILE A 153 30.97 -5.09 24.82
N LEU A 154 30.71 -4.91 23.52
CA LEU A 154 29.90 -5.85 22.74
C LEU A 154 30.69 -7.14 22.47
N LYS A 155 30.12 -8.29 22.86
CA LYS A 155 30.67 -9.61 22.49
C LYS A 155 30.76 -9.79 20.97
N ARG A 156 29.77 -9.25 20.26
CA ARG A 156 29.66 -9.30 18.80
C ARG A 156 28.94 -8.04 18.30
N PRO A 157 29.68 -7.03 17.80
CA PRO A 157 29.05 -5.87 17.18
C PRO A 157 28.13 -6.27 16.03
N MET A 158 27.12 -5.46 15.75
CA MET A 158 26.22 -5.68 14.61
C MET A 158 26.75 -4.94 13.37
N PRO A 159 26.82 -5.60 12.20
CA PRO A 159 26.93 -4.90 10.92
C PRO A 159 25.84 -3.83 10.75
N TYR A 160 26.15 -2.73 10.06
CA TYR A 160 25.20 -1.63 9.94
C TYR A 160 25.32 -0.77 8.67
N PHE A 161 24.24 -0.06 8.36
CA PHE A 161 24.21 1.03 7.38
C PHE A 161 24.10 2.38 8.08
N THR A 162 24.69 3.43 7.49
CA THR A 162 24.49 4.81 7.94
C THR A 162 23.85 5.65 6.84
N ASN A 163 22.88 6.48 7.24
CA ASN A 163 22.25 7.45 6.36
C ASN A 163 22.92 8.81 6.48
N LEU A 164 23.41 9.35 5.36
CA LEU A 164 24.04 10.66 5.28
C LEU A 164 23.01 11.80 5.22
N ALA A 165 21.80 11.55 4.72
CA ALA A 165 20.75 12.55 4.57
C ALA A 165 21.25 13.84 3.86
N ILE A 166 22.02 13.69 2.78
CA ILE A 166 22.76 14.77 2.12
C ILE A 166 21.80 15.86 1.64
N MET A 167 20.81 15.53 0.79
CA MET A 167 19.86 16.51 0.26
C MET A 167 18.93 17.04 1.34
N ALA A 168 18.50 16.18 2.26
CA ALA A 168 17.68 16.58 3.40
C ALA A 168 18.36 17.67 4.24
N ARG A 169 19.63 17.46 4.62
CA ARG A 169 20.42 18.39 5.44
C ARG A 169 20.78 19.66 4.68
N PHE A 170 21.30 19.52 3.45
CA PHE A 170 21.64 20.67 2.62
C PHE A 170 20.40 21.53 2.33
N GLY A 171 19.29 20.88 1.94
CA GLY A 171 18.04 21.55 1.66
C GLY A 171 17.50 22.35 2.84
N LYS A 172 17.61 21.80 4.06
CA LYS A 172 17.25 22.49 5.30
C LYS A 172 18.16 23.70 5.56
N GLU A 173 19.47 23.55 5.36
CA GLU A 173 20.44 24.64 5.58
C GLU A 173 20.20 25.84 4.65
N ILE A 174 19.83 25.59 3.39
CA ILE A 174 19.54 26.66 2.44
C ILE A 174 18.08 27.13 2.45
N GLY A 175 17.24 26.59 3.34
CA GLY A 175 15.82 26.95 3.45
C GLY A 175 14.93 26.42 2.33
N SER A 176 15.40 25.45 1.54
CA SER A 176 14.66 24.87 0.40
C SER A 176 13.90 23.58 0.75
N ALA A 177 14.15 23.02 1.95
CA ALA A 177 13.52 21.79 2.40
C ALA A 177 12.82 21.96 3.75
N HIS A 178 11.68 21.28 3.90
CA HIS A 178 10.88 21.23 5.12
C HIS A 178 10.47 19.79 5.42
N VAL A 179 10.21 19.49 6.69
CA VAL A 179 9.82 18.14 7.14
C VAL A 179 8.43 17.82 6.60
N GLY A 180 8.31 16.70 5.90
CA GLY A 180 7.03 16.10 5.49
C GLY A 180 6.68 14.89 6.36
N TYR A 181 5.65 14.16 5.95
CA TYR A 181 5.23 12.94 6.65
C TYR A 181 6.17 11.77 6.33
N GLY A 182 7.16 11.52 7.18
CA GLY A 182 8.14 10.43 7.03
C GLY A 182 9.28 10.68 6.03
N HIS A 183 9.27 11.82 5.32
CA HIS A 183 10.28 12.18 4.33
C HIS A 183 10.52 13.71 4.30
N MET A 184 11.51 14.16 3.54
CA MET A 184 11.79 15.59 3.35
C MET A 184 11.12 16.11 2.08
N ASN A 185 10.40 17.22 2.22
CA ASN A 185 9.79 17.95 1.12
C ASN A 185 10.69 19.08 0.64
N PHE A 186 10.59 19.40 -0.64
CA PHE A 186 11.35 20.47 -1.29
C PHE A 186 10.38 21.41 -2.03
N GLU A 187 10.82 22.64 -2.29
CA GLU A 187 10.05 23.59 -3.13
C GLU A 187 9.70 22.94 -4.47
N ALA A 188 8.40 22.96 -4.82
CA ALA A 188 7.84 22.28 -5.99
C ALA A 188 8.21 20.77 -6.10
N ALA A 189 8.65 20.13 -5.02
CA ALA A 189 9.27 18.80 -5.00
C ALA A 189 10.44 18.63 -5.99
N VAL A 190 11.24 19.69 -6.18
CA VAL A 190 12.46 19.65 -6.98
C VAL A 190 13.66 19.83 -6.05
N MET A 191 14.53 18.82 -6.01
CA MET A 191 15.73 18.88 -5.16
C MET A 191 16.74 19.91 -5.68
N PRO A 192 17.45 20.66 -4.80
CA PRO A 192 18.38 21.72 -5.17
C PRO A 192 19.75 21.18 -5.64
N ILE A 193 19.80 20.15 -6.48
CA ILE A 193 21.03 19.44 -6.88
C ILE A 193 22.01 20.28 -7.71
N PHE A 194 21.53 21.41 -8.24
CA PHE A 194 22.31 22.36 -9.05
C PHE A 194 22.61 23.67 -8.31
N ASP A 195 22.30 23.76 -7.01
CA ASP A 195 22.70 24.91 -6.22
C ASP A 195 24.24 24.99 -6.16
N PRO A 196 24.86 26.13 -6.49
CA PRO A 196 26.32 26.25 -6.56
C PRO A 196 27.03 26.01 -5.22
N ARG A 197 26.33 26.14 -4.09
CA ARG A 197 26.88 25.90 -2.75
C ARG A 197 27.04 24.41 -2.44
N LEU A 198 26.28 23.53 -3.10
CA LEU A 198 26.17 22.11 -2.75
C LEU A 198 27.53 21.41 -2.73
N LYS A 199 28.39 21.63 -3.73
CA LYS A 199 29.69 20.95 -3.82
C LYS A 199 30.60 21.29 -2.63
N GLY A 200 30.72 22.58 -2.31
CA GLY A 200 31.52 23.04 -1.17
C GLY A 200 30.97 22.54 0.16
N TRP A 201 29.63 22.55 0.28
CA TRP A 201 28.93 22.05 1.46
C TRP A 201 29.17 20.55 1.67
N MET A 202 28.99 19.70 0.65
CA MET A 202 29.21 18.25 0.76
C MET A 202 30.65 17.94 1.15
N LYS A 203 31.64 18.64 0.59
CA LYS A 203 33.05 18.42 0.94
C LYS A 203 33.30 18.65 2.44
N ALA A 204 32.76 19.73 3.00
CA ALA A 204 32.90 20.03 4.42
C ALA A 204 32.11 19.05 5.30
N TYR A 205 30.88 18.73 4.91
CA TYR A 205 29.99 17.82 5.63
C TYR A 205 30.52 16.38 5.68
N LEU A 206 30.97 15.84 4.54
CA LEU A 206 31.49 14.48 4.46
C LEU A 206 32.81 14.35 5.20
N ALA A 207 33.72 15.33 5.09
CA ALA A 207 35.01 15.31 5.80
C ALA A 207 34.86 15.16 7.32
N SER A 208 33.78 15.68 7.91
CA SER A 208 33.49 15.49 9.34
C SER A 208 32.67 14.23 9.63
N THR A 209 31.72 13.88 8.76
CA THR A 209 30.75 12.82 9.01
C THR A 209 31.31 11.42 8.78
N VAL A 210 32.09 11.21 7.71
CA VAL A 210 32.57 9.86 7.36
C VAL A 210 33.84 9.46 8.12
N LYS A 211 34.56 10.42 8.72
CA LYS A 211 35.89 10.22 9.31
C LYS A 211 35.96 9.05 10.31
N ASN A 212 34.93 8.85 11.11
CA ASN A 212 34.90 7.81 12.15
C ASN A 212 34.48 6.43 11.62
N CYS A 213 34.13 6.34 10.34
CA CYS A 213 33.67 5.13 9.69
C CYS A 213 34.68 4.55 8.70
N LEU A 214 35.66 5.35 8.23
CA LEU A 214 36.49 5.01 7.06
C LEU A 214 37.09 3.60 7.11
N ASP A 215 37.59 3.17 8.27
CA ASP A 215 38.25 1.88 8.47
C ASP A 215 37.37 0.86 9.23
N ASP A 216 36.07 1.10 9.35
CA ASP A 216 35.19 0.25 10.14
C ASP A 216 34.70 -0.98 9.36
N PRO A 217 35.23 -2.20 9.61
CA PRO A 217 34.82 -3.38 8.84
C PRO A 217 33.37 -3.81 9.11
N TRP A 218 32.72 -3.30 10.17
CA TRP A 218 31.31 -3.61 10.45
C TRP A 218 30.36 -2.72 9.68
N MET A 219 30.84 -1.62 9.10
CA MET A 219 30.00 -0.77 8.28
C MET A 219 29.82 -1.43 6.92
N ILE A 220 28.56 -1.64 6.52
CA ILE A 220 28.25 -2.21 5.22
C ILE A 220 28.33 -1.10 4.15
N GLY A 221 27.79 0.08 4.44
CA GLY A 221 27.80 1.19 3.49
C GLY A 221 26.94 2.39 3.88
N TYR A 222 26.87 3.35 2.96
CA TYR A 222 26.14 4.60 3.09
C TYR A 222 24.87 4.61 2.24
N THR A 223 23.74 4.99 2.83
CA THR A 223 22.65 5.58 2.05
C THR A 223 22.86 7.08 1.97
N THR A 224 22.64 7.68 0.81
CA THR A 224 22.84 9.12 0.63
C THR A 224 21.71 9.93 1.27
N ASP A 225 20.48 9.42 1.20
CA ASP A 225 19.26 10.05 1.72
C ASP A 225 18.17 8.99 1.99
N ASN A 226 16.96 9.46 2.35
CA ASN A 226 15.76 8.64 2.52
C ASN A 226 14.59 9.23 1.72
N GLU A 227 13.92 8.41 0.89
CA GLU A 227 12.62 8.74 0.29
C GLU A 227 12.55 10.07 -0.47
N LEU A 228 13.60 10.38 -1.24
CA LEU A 228 13.67 11.62 -1.99
C LEU A 228 12.63 11.72 -3.12
N PRO A 229 12.12 12.94 -3.42
CA PRO A 229 11.15 13.11 -4.49
C PRO A 229 11.80 13.05 -5.87
N PHE A 230 11.38 12.08 -6.68
CA PHE A 230 11.68 11.98 -8.10
C PHE A 230 10.39 12.04 -8.93
N PRO A 231 9.76 13.21 -9.12
CA PRO A 231 8.50 13.30 -9.86
C PRO A 231 8.70 13.07 -11.37
N PRO A 232 7.76 12.41 -12.07
CA PRO A 232 7.83 12.21 -13.53
C PRO A 232 7.79 13.52 -14.32
N ASP A 233 7.17 14.55 -13.74
CA ASP A 233 7.01 15.90 -14.30
C ASP A 233 8.07 16.88 -13.78
N VAL A 234 9.23 16.40 -13.31
CA VAL A 234 10.29 17.28 -12.74
C VAL A 234 10.76 18.37 -13.70
N LEU A 235 10.67 18.15 -15.03
CA LEU A 235 10.90 19.18 -16.04
C LEU A 235 9.90 20.35 -15.91
N ASP A 236 8.61 20.01 -15.88
CA ASP A 236 7.53 20.97 -15.75
C ASP A 236 7.63 21.72 -14.43
N ARG A 237 7.92 21.03 -13.32
CA ARG A 237 8.09 21.66 -12.01
C ARG A 237 9.29 22.62 -12.00
N SER A 238 10.40 22.22 -12.61
CA SER A 238 11.61 23.06 -12.67
C SER A 238 11.40 24.36 -13.45
N ILE A 239 10.60 24.35 -14.52
CA ILE A 239 10.41 25.53 -15.39
C ILE A 239 9.17 26.35 -15.00
N LEU A 240 8.08 25.70 -14.62
CA LEU A 240 6.79 26.35 -14.40
C LEU A 240 6.56 26.78 -12.95
N LYS A 241 7.21 26.11 -11.99
CA LYS A 241 6.96 26.34 -10.56
C LYS A 241 8.11 27.05 -9.84
N LEU A 242 9.35 26.88 -10.30
CA LEU A 242 10.50 27.55 -9.69
C LEU A 242 10.76 28.94 -10.28
N PRO A 243 11.28 29.89 -9.48
CA PRO A 243 11.70 31.21 -9.96
C PRO A 243 12.69 31.15 -11.13
N LYS A 244 12.68 32.15 -12.00
CA LYS A 244 13.57 32.15 -13.19
C LYS A 244 15.04 32.17 -12.82
N ASP A 245 15.42 32.82 -11.72
CA ASP A 245 16.79 32.88 -11.21
C ASP A 245 17.22 31.62 -10.45
N ASN A 246 16.29 30.70 -10.17
CA ASN A 246 16.60 29.45 -9.51
C ASN A 246 17.56 28.59 -10.38
N PRO A 247 18.65 28.02 -9.82
CA PRO A 247 19.61 27.22 -10.58
C PRO A 247 19.03 25.99 -11.28
N GLN A 248 18.00 25.35 -10.70
CA GLN A 248 17.30 24.22 -11.30
C GLN A 248 16.49 24.67 -12.53
N HIS A 249 15.81 25.82 -12.45
CA HIS A 249 15.11 26.42 -13.59
C HIS A 249 16.07 26.67 -14.76
N GLN A 250 17.19 27.33 -14.50
CA GLN A 250 18.19 27.66 -15.52
C GLN A 250 18.82 26.40 -16.14
N THR A 251 19.07 25.39 -15.31
CA THR A 251 19.63 24.12 -15.77
C THR A 251 18.64 23.35 -16.66
N ALA A 252 17.34 23.34 -16.33
CA ALA A 252 16.30 22.74 -17.15
C ALA A 252 16.21 23.39 -18.54
N LEU A 253 16.24 24.73 -18.61
CA LEU A 253 16.25 25.46 -19.88
C LEU A 253 17.49 25.15 -20.72
N LYS A 254 18.66 25.08 -20.08
CA LYS A 254 19.92 24.70 -20.74
C LYS A 254 19.84 23.28 -21.30
N TRP A 255 19.29 22.34 -20.53
CA TRP A 255 19.12 20.95 -20.95
C TRP A 255 18.23 20.83 -22.21
N LEU A 256 17.10 21.55 -22.23
CA LEU A 256 16.19 21.59 -23.39
C LEU A 256 16.92 22.12 -24.64
N LYS A 257 17.63 23.24 -24.49
CA LYS A 257 18.37 23.88 -25.58
C LYS A 257 19.46 22.96 -26.14
N GLN A 258 20.22 22.29 -25.27
CA GLN A 258 21.32 21.41 -25.68
C GLN A 258 20.85 20.16 -26.45
N ARG A 259 19.61 19.73 -26.24
CA ARG A 259 19.02 18.55 -26.89
C ARG A 259 18.07 18.89 -28.04
N ASN A 260 18.01 20.17 -28.44
CA ASN A 260 17.08 20.67 -29.46
C ASN A 260 15.61 20.33 -29.16
N HIS A 261 15.25 20.22 -27.88
CA HIS A 261 13.86 20.03 -27.45
C HIS A 261 13.10 21.36 -27.50
N PRO A 262 11.77 21.35 -27.76
CA PRO A 262 10.99 22.58 -27.80
C PRO A 262 11.01 23.27 -26.44
N SER A 263 11.18 24.59 -26.43
CA SER A 263 11.18 25.40 -25.19
C SER A 263 9.79 25.60 -24.60
N ALA A 264 8.73 25.45 -25.41
CA ALA A 264 7.35 25.67 -24.99
C ALA A 264 6.77 24.43 -24.25
N PRO A 265 6.30 24.57 -22.99
CA PRO A 265 5.78 23.46 -22.19
C PRO A 265 4.69 22.62 -22.85
N LYS A 266 3.79 23.28 -23.60
CA LYS A 266 2.70 22.62 -24.34
C LYS A 266 3.18 21.64 -25.42
N LYS A 267 4.45 21.70 -25.82
CA LYS A 267 5.05 20.82 -26.83
C LYS A 267 5.87 19.67 -26.22
N TRP A 268 6.02 19.60 -24.90
CA TRP A 268 6.74 18.49 -24.26
C TRP A 268 5.89 17.22 -24.30
N THR A 269 6.45 16.16 -24.86
CA THR A 269 5.84 14.83 -24.90
C THR A 269 6.14 14.06 -23.62
N LYS A 270 5.45 12.93 -23.40
CA LYS A 270 5.78 11.99 -22.32
C LYS A 270 7.25 11.55 -22.39
N LYS A 271 7.75 11.29 -23.60
CA LYS A 271 9.15 10.92 -23.87
C LYS A 271 10.14 11.98 -23.36
N ILE A 272 9.92 13.27 -23.68
CA ILE A 272 10.79 14.36 -23.23
C ILE A 272 10.82 14.46 -21.70
N ARG A 273 9.65 14.33 -21.06
CA ARG A 273 9.56 14.33 -19.59
C ARG A 273 10.31 13.16 -18.96
N SER A 274 10.12 11.96 -19.49
CA SER A 274 10.83 10.76 -19.04
C SER A 274 12.35 10.88 -19.23
N GLU A 275 12.81 11.37 -20.38
CA GLU A 275 14.24 11.64 -20.63
C GLU A 275 14.83 12.61 -19.60
N TYR A 276 14.11 13.69 -19.28
CA TYR A 276 14.55 14.64 -18.26
C TYR A 276 14.55 14.03 -16.86
N ALA A 277 13.54 13.23 -16.50
CA ALA A 277 13.46 12.57 -15.20
C ALA A 277 14.62 11.58 -14.98
N VAL A 278 14.96 10.77 -16.00
CA VAL A 278 16.15 9.89 -15.97
C VAL A 278 17.42 10.69 -15.81
N TRP A 279 17.57 11.76 -16.60
CA TRP A 279 18.75 12.62 -16.55
C TRP A 279 18.89 13.33 -15.19
N PHE A 280 17.81 13.85 -14.62
CA PHE A 280 17.80 14.52 -13.33
C PHE A 280 18.18 13.56 -12.20
N ALA A 281 17.60 12.35 -12.19
CA ALA A 281 17.99 11.30 -11.25
C ALA A 281 19.48 10.97 -11.40
N SER A 282 19.96 10.80 -12.63
CA SER A 282 21.37 10.53 -12.92
C SER A 282 22.31 11.61 -12.40
N MET A 283 21.95 12.89 -12.55
CA MET A 283 22.75 13.99 -12.03
C MET A 283 22.80 14.00 -10.50
N TYR A 284 21.68 13.73 -9.83
CA TYR A 284 21.66 13.61 -8.37
C TYR A 284 22.62 12.52 -7.89
N TYR A 285 22.45 11.29 -8.39
CA TYR A 285 23.25 10.15 -7.95
C TYR A 285 24.73 10.32 -8.32
N LYS A 286 25.03 10.89 -9.48
CA LYS A 286 26.40 11.23 -9.85
C LYS A 286 27.04 12.15 -8.82
N ILE A 287 26.40 13.29 -8.56
CA ILE A 287 26.95 14.35 -7.69
C ILE A 287 27.19 13.83 -6.27
N THR A 288 26.24 13.07 -5.72
CA THR A 288 26.36 12.57 -4.34
C THR A 288 27.31 11.39 -4.23
N SER A 289 27.22 10.41 -5.14
CA SER A 289 28.11 9.23 -5.11
C SER A 289 29.57 9.58 -5.36
N GLU A 290 29.87 10.49 -6.29
CA GLU A 290 31.25 10.95 -6.53
C GLU A 290 31.82 11.64 -5.28
N ALA A 291 31.03 12.50 -4.62
CA ALA A 291 31.45 13.18 -3.41
C ALA A 291 31.69 12.21 -2.23
N VAL A 292 30.81 11.21 -2.06
CA VAL A 292 31.00 10.18 -1.03
C VAL A 292 32.20 9.30 -1.35
N ARG A 293 32.40 8.89 -2.61
CA ARG A 293 33.56 8.06 -2.99
C ARG A 293 34.89 8.81 -2.86
N GLU A 294 34.92 10.13 -3.07
CA GLU A 294 36.09 10.97 -2.77
C GLU A 294 36.42 10.97 -1.27
N ALA A 295 35.41 10.95 -0.40
CA ALA A 295 35.59 10.94 1.04
C ALA A 295 35.87 9.54 1.62
N ASP A 296 35.25 8.50 1.06
CA ASP A 296 35.41 7.09 1.43
C ASP A 296 35.41 6.19 0.18
N PRO A 297 36.58 5.69 -0.25
CA PRO A 297 36.67 4.86 -1.44
C PRO A 297 36.21 3.41 -1.23
N ARG A 298 36.03 2.94 0.02
CA ARG A 298 35.94 1.50 0.34
C ARG A 298 34.52 1.01 0.61
N HIS A 299 33.74 1.75 1.38
CA HIS A 299 32.39 1.30 1.76
C HIS A 299 31.40 1.34 0.60
N LEU A 300 30.34 0.53 0.69
CA LEU A 300 29.33 0.45 -0.37
C LEU A 300 28.47 1.72 -0.44
N LEU A 301 28.10 2.12 -1.65
CA LEU A 301 27.10 3.14 -1.94
C LEU A 301 25.75 2.48 -2.18
N LEU A 302 24.80 2.73 -1.29
CA LEU A 302 23.55 1.97 -1.18
C LEU A 302 22.33 2.69 -1.77
N GLY A 303 22.56 3.82 -2.46
CA GLY A 303 21.49 4.66 -2.99
C GLY A 303 20.76 5.47 -1.92
N SER A 304 19.48 5.78 -2.15
CA SER A 304 18.72 6.77 -1.35
C SER A 304 17.42 6.23 -0.74
N ARG A 305 17.34 4.92 -0.44
CA ARG A 305 16.17 4.24 0.15
C ARG A 305 14.88 4.60 -0.58
N VAL A 306 14.75 4.09 -1.79
CA VAL A 306 13.68 4.45 -2.73
C VAL A 306 12.33 3.95 -2.21
N ASN A 307 11.34 4.84 -2.02
CA ASN A 307 9.95 4.49 -1.67
C ASN A 307 8.99 4.48 -2.86
N HIS A 308 9.42 5.05 -3.99
CA HIS A 308 8.69 5.03 -5.25
C HIS A 308 9.27 4.00 -6.21
N TRP A 309 9.30 2.76 -5.73
CA TRP A 309 9.96 1.63 -6.38
C TRP A 309 9.36 1.26 -7.74
N GLU A 310 8.21 1.83 -8.11
CA GLU A 310 7.58 1.75 -9.43
C GLU A 310 8.18 2.71 -10.48
N LYS A 311 9.01 3.68 -10.06
CA LYS A 311 9.54 4.73 -10.94
C LYS A 311 10.83 4.29 -11.63
N GLN A 312 10.69 3.78 -12.85
CA GLN A 312 11.78 3.37 -13.76
C GLN A 312 12.99 4.31 -13.77
N TRP A 313 12.74 5.63 -13.90
CA TRP A 313 13.81 6.62 -14.09
C TRP A 313 14.77 6.74 -12.89
N ILE A 314 14.36 6.32 -11.69
CA ILE A 314 15.25 6.29 -10.53
C ILE A 314 16.32 5.20 -10.73
N PHE A 315 15.90 4.00 -11.12
CA PHE A 315 16.81 2.87 -11.37
C PHE A 315 17.71 3.14 -12.57
N GLU A 316 17.13 3.57 -13.69
CA GLU A 316 17.93 3.90 -14.89
C GLU A 316 18.94 5.01 -14.64
N GLY A 317 18.55 6.08 -13.94
CA GLY A 317 19.43 7.20 -13.68
C GLY A 317 20.58 6.87 -12.72
N SER A 318 20.36 5.95 -11.78
CA SER A 318 21.30 5.63 -10.69
C SER A 318 22.23 4.46 -10.96
N ARG A 319 21.95 3.63 -11.98
CA ARG A 319 22.62 2.34 -12.21
C ARG A 319 24.15 2.38 -12.34
N ASP A 320 24.75 3.55 -12.61
CA ASP A 320 26.20 3.69 -12.73
C ASP A 320 26.86 4.21 -11.43
N TYR A 321 26.08 4.53 -10.40
CA TYR A 321 26.53 5.29 -9.23
C TYR A 321 26.27 4.61 -7.88
N VAL A 322 25.59 3.46 -7.88
CA VAL A 322 25.29 2.67 -6.67
C VAL A 322 25.89 1.28 -6.78
N ASP A 323 26.34 0.72 -5.67
CA ASP A 323 26.81 -0.66 -5.60
C ASP A 323 25.64 -1.64 -5.40
N LEU A 324 24.59 -1.16 -4.74
CA LEU A 324 23.35 -1.87 -4.42
C LEU A 324 22.17 -0.89 -4.28
N TYR A 325 20.96 -1.35 -4.59
CA TYR A 325 19.73 -0.60 -4.38
C TYR A 325 19.11 -0.81 -2.99
N THR A 326 18.88 0.27 -2.25
CA THR A 326 18.02 0.24 -1.05
C THR A 326 16.61 0.70 -1.37
N ILE A 327 15.60 -0.05 -0.89
CA ILE A 327 14.18 0.15 -1.23
C ILE A 327 13.31 0.07 0.02
N ASN A 328 12.48 1.10 0.26
CA ASN A 328 11.40 1.07 1.24
C ASN A 328 10.15 0.51 0.54
N HIS A 329 9.70 -0.69 0.92
CA HIS A 329 8.68 -1.43 0.19
C HIS A 329 7.39 -1.58 1.01
N TYR A 330 6.65 -0.49 1.07
CA TYR A 330 5.34 -0.40 1.70
C TYR A 330 4.18 -0.72 0.74
N SER A 331 2.96 -0.79 1.29
CA SER A 331 1.72 -1.06 0.53
C SER A 331 1.82 -2.32 -0.34
N THR A 332 2.45 -3.36 0.20
CA THR A 332 2.61 -4.65 -0.47
C THR A 332 2.46 -5.74 0.58
N TRP A 333 1.51 -6.66 0.37
CA TRP A 333 1.32 -7.79 1.27
C TRP A 333 2.38 -8.88 1.01
N THR A 334 2.55 -9.25 -0.26
CA THR A 334 3.55 -10.21 -0.73
C THR A 334 4.38 -9.56 -1.84
N PRO A 335 5.72 -9.39 -1.68
CA PRO A 335 6.61 -8.90 -2.72
C PRO A 335 6.45 -9.69 -4.02
N ARG A 336 6.16 -8.97 -5.11
CA ARG A 336 5.85 -9.59 -6.40
C ARG A 336 7.11 -9.76 -7.24
N LEU A 337 7.26 -10.91 -7.87
CA LEU A 337 8.40 -11.21 -8.72
C LEU A 337 8.52 -10.21 -9.89
N SER A 338 7.41 -9.84 -10.52
CA SER A 338 7.39 -8.86 -11.62
C SER A 338 8.04 -7.52 -11.24
N VAL A 339 7.79 -7.06 -10.02
CA VAL A 339 8.34 -5.82 -9.48
C VAL A 339 9.84 -5.97 -9.22
N MET A 340 10.28 -7.11 -8.66
CA MET A 340 11.71 -7.34 -8.43
C MET A 340 12.51 -7.51 -9.74
N GLU A 341 11.93 -8.14 -10.76
CA GLU A 341 12.51 -8.23 -12.11
C GLU A 341 12.54 -6.86 -12.81
N TRP A 342 11.55 -6.00 -12.57
CA TRP A 342 11.56 -4.61 -13.02
C TRP A 342 12.76 -3.84 -12.45
N TRP A 343 13.02 -3.97 -11.14
CA TRP A 343 14.20 -3.36 -10.51
C TRP A 343 15.50 -3.89 -11.10
N LYS A 344 15.60 -5.21 -11.29
CA LYS A 344 16.75 -5.85 -11.92
C LYS A 344 16.98 -5.33 -13.34
N HIS A 345 15.94 -5.22 -14.16
CA HIS A 345 16.08 -4.76 -15.54
C HIS A 345 16.59 -3.31 -15.62
N PHE A 346 15.91 -2.38 -14.96
CA PHE A 346 16.28 -0.96 -15.03
C PHE A 346 17.51 -0.62 -14.20
N GLY A 347 17.79 -1.41 -13.17
CA GLY A 347 18.97 -1.29 -12.30
C GLY A 347 20.21 -2.02 -12.80
N ALA A 348 20.23 -2.48 -14.05
CA ALA A 348 21.37 -3.18 -14.66
C ALA A 348 21.85 -4.41 -13.86
N ASP A 349 20.89 -5.25 -13.44
CA ASP A 349 21.11 -6.50 -12.70
C ASP A 349 21.88 -6.36 -11.38
N LYS A 350 21.89 -5.18 -10.77
CA LYS A 350 22.47 -4.99 -9.44
C LYS A 350 21.64 -5.67 -8.35
N PRO A 351 22.26 -5.98 -7.20
CA PRO A 351 21.52 -6.45 -6.03
C PRO A 351 20.67 -5.34 -5.42
N PHE A 352 19.64 -5.75 -4.66
CA PHE A 352 18.81 -4.86 -3.86
C PHE A 352 18.64 -5.36 -2.42
N PHE A 353 18.34 -4.43 -1.53
CA PHE A 353 18.13 -4.64 -0.10
C PHE A 353 16.87 -3.87 0.31
N ILE A 354 15.92 -4.53 0.97
CA ILE A 354 14.69 -3.86 1.43
C ILE A 354 14.96 -3.18 2.77
N THR A 355 14.84 -1.87 2.87
CA THR A 355 15.23 -1.11 4.06
C THR A 355 14.09 -0.77 5.01
N GLU A 356 12.84 -0.80 4.53
CA GLU A 356 11.67 -0.60 5.38
C GLU A 356 10.44 -1.34 4.84
N TRP A 357 9.73 -1.99 5.77
CA TRP A 357 8.45 -2.66 5.60
C TRP A 357 7.98 -3.11 7.00
N TYR A 358 6.67 -3.12 7.24
CA TYR A 358 6.06 -3.62 8.49
C TYR A 358 4.54 -3.76 8.40
N ALA A 359 3.96 -4.40 9.41
CA ALA A 359 2.53 -4.41 9.71
C ALA A 359 2.30 -4.07 11.19
N LYS A 360 1.09 -3.59 11.49
CA LYS A 360 0.61 -3.03 12.76
C LYS A 360 -0.52 -3.90 13.32
N GLY A 361 -0.37 -4.39 14.54
CA GLY A 361 -1.38 -5.21 15.22
C GLY A 361 -2.32 -4.33 16.01
N ILE A 362 -3.62 -4.38 15.72
CA ILE A 362 -4.61 -3.57 16.46
C ILE A 362 -4.80 -4.07 17.90
N ASP A 363 -4.45 -5.33 18.19
CA ASP A 363 -4.41 -5.91 19.54
C ASP A 363 -3.32 -5.29 20.45
N SER A 364 -2.49 -4.41 19.91
CA SER A 364 -1.57 -3.57 20.70
C SER A 364 -2.29 -2.51 21.54
N GLY A 365 -3.52 -2.12 21.17
CA GLY A 365 -4.23 -1.00 21.80
C GLY A 365 -3.68 0.39 21.44
N LEU A 366 -2.71 0.47 20.52
CA LEU A 366 -2.16 1.74 20.02
C LEU A 366 -3.05 2.32 18.90
N ASP A 367 -2.96 3.63 18.72
CA ASP A 367 -3.75 4.40 17.73
C ASP A 367 -3.59 3.85 16.30
N ASN A 368 -2.35 3.59 15.88
CA ASN A 368 -2.01 2.99 14.59
C ASN A 368 -2.48 3.77 13.34
N SER A 369 -2.96 5.00 13.47
CA SER A 369 -3.32 5.89 12.36
C SER A 369 -2.09 6.24 11.51
N GLY A 370 -0.91 6.28 12.15
CA GLY A 370 0.32 6.70 11.52
C GLY A 370 1.07 5.62 10.71
N GLY A 371 1.75 6.06 9.66
CA GLY A 371 2.71 5.27 8.87
C GLY A 371 2.11 4.22 7.94
N ALA A 372 2.92 3.74 6.99
CA ALA A 372 2.44 3.03 5.80
C ALA A 372 2.24 1.51 5.92
N GLY A 373 2.50 0.93 7.09
CA GLY A 373 2.31 -0.51 7.31
C GLY A 373 0.83 -0.93 7.28
N TRP A 374 0.58 -2.19 6.90
CA TRP A 374 -0.75 -2.80 6.95
C TRP A 374 -1.26 -2.90 8.38
N LEU A 375 -2.58 -2.83 8.57
CA LEU A 375 -3.23 -3.21 9.81
C LEU A 375 -3.61 -4.69 9.76
N VAL A 376 -3.31 -5.42 10.83
CA VAL A 376 -3.68 -6.82 11.08
C VAL A 376 -4.36 -6.93 12.44
N LYS A 377 -5.14 -7.99 12.66
CA LYS A 377 -5.91 -8.15 13.90
C LYS A 377 -5.01 -8.49 15.09
N THR A 378 -3.94 -9.26 14.86
CA THR A 378 -3.09 -9.75 15.96
C THR A 378 -1.59 -9.62 15.75
N GLN A 379 -0.83 -9.60 16.86
CA GLN A 379 0.63 -9.72 16.87
C GLN A 379 1.13 -10.99 16.19
N LYS A 380 0.37 -12.08 16.26
CA LYS A 380 0.68 -13.34 15.57
C LYS A 380 0.57 -13.17 14.05
N GLU A 381 -0.43 -12.43 13.58
CA GLU A 381 -0.61 -12.10 12.17
C GLU A 381 0.49 -11.17 11.65
N ARG A 382 1.02 -10.24 12.47
CA ARG A 382 2.26 -9.52 12.13
C ARG A 382 3.42 -10.49 11.89
N GLY A 383 3.51 -11.54 12.70
CA GLY A 383 4.49 -12.62 12.54
C GLY A 383 4.31 -13.41 11.24
N PHE A 384 3.08 -13.69 10.83
CA PHE A 384 2.82 -14.32 9.53
C PHE A 384 3.11 -13.39 8.35
N PHE A 385 2.78 -12.10 8.46
CA PHE A 385 3.18 -11.08 7.49
C PHE A 385 4.71 -11.03 7.34
N TYR A 386 5.46 -11.08 8.45
CA TYR A 386 6.92 -11.15 8.43
C TYR A 386 7.42 -12.32 7.59
N GLN A 387 6.87 -13.51 7.81
CA GLN A 387 7.27 -14.71 7.08
C GLN A 387 6.89 -14.63 5.61
N ASN A 388 5.65 -14.30 5.31
CA ASN A 388 5.14 -14.15 3.94
C ASN A 388 5.99 -13.21 3.09
N PHE A 389 6.28 -12.02 3.64
CA PHE A 389 7.04 -11.00 2.94
C PHE A 389 8.49 -11.45 2.67
N THR A 390 9.16 -12.00 3.68
CA THR A 390 10.59 -12.37 3.58
C THR A 390 10.83 -13.64 2.80
N LEU A 391 9.92 -14.62 2.84
CA LEU A 391 9.95 -15.79 1.96
C LEU A 391 9.99 -15.34 0.50
N ALA A 392 9.06 -14.49 0.08
CA ALA A 392 9.01 -13.95 -1.29
C ALA A 392 10.32 -13.24 -1.70
N LEU A 393 10.95 -12.47 -0.80
CA LEU A 393 12.24 -11.83 -1.05
C LEU A 393 13.39 -12.85 -1.24
N MET A 394 13.45 -13.88 -0.39
CA MET A 394 14.52 -14.89 -0.42
C MET A 394 14.50 -15.73 -1.70
N HIS A 395 13.36 -15.82 -2.40
CA HIS A 395 13.30 -16.42 -3.74
C HIS A 395 14.04 -15.62 -4.81
N HIS A 396 14.18 -14.30 -4.68
CA HIS A 396 14.75 -13.50 -5.76
C HIS A 396 16.29 -13.45 -5.68
N PRO A 397 17.04 -13.86 -6.74
CA PRO A 397 18.50 -13.94 -6.71
C PRO A 397 19.21 -12.59 -6.50
N ASN A 398 18.56 -11.47 -6.80
CA ASN A 398 19.11 -10.12 -6.56
C ASN A 398 18.81 -9.56 -5.17
N CYS A 399 17.91 -10.16 -4.38
CA CYS A 399 17.69 -9.70 -3.00
C CYS A 399 18.83 -10.20 -2.11
N VAL A 400 19.52 -9.31 -1.40
CA VAL A 400 20.63 -9.68 -0.49
C VAL A 400 20.32 -9.40 0.98
N GLY A 401 19.12 -8.95 1.29
CA GLY A 401 18.64 -8.81 2.66
C GLY A 401 17.48 -7.83 2.81
N PHE A 402 17.01 -7.71 4.04
CA PHE A 402 15.90 -6.85 4.42
C PHE A 402 16.03 -6.33 5.85
N HIS A 403 15.45 -5.17 6.13
CA HIS A 403 15.28 -4.59 7.46
C HIS A 403 13.80 -4.36 7.77
N TRP A 404 13.33 -4.91 8.89
CA TRP A 404 12.04 -4.57 9.46
C TRP A 404 12.05 -3.14 9.99
N PHE A 405 11.05 -2.33 9.65
CA PHE A 405 10.90 -1.01 10.22
C PHE A 405 9.84 -1.08 11.34
N ARG A 406 10.22 -1.20 12.62
CA ARG A 406 11.53 -0.86 13.23
C ARG A 406 11.74 -1.58 14.57
N LEU A 407 12.73 -1.19 15.37
CA LEU A 407 13.02 -1.87 16.65
C LEU A 407 11.91 -1.69 17.71
N ILE A 408 11.51 -0.45 17.96
CA ILE A 408 10.60 -0.08 19.05
C ILE A 408 9.35 0.60 18.45
N ASP A 409 8.17 0.42 19.02
CA ASP A 409 6.96 1.15 18.64
C ASP A 409 7.15 2.68 18.69
N ASP A 410 6.34 3.43 17.95
CA ASP A 410 6.25 4.89 18.18
C ASP A 410 5.62 5.13 19.56
N GLY A 411 6.05 6.19 20.27
CA GLY A 411 5.77 6.40 21.71
C GLY A 411 4.29 6.48 22.10
N GLN A 412 3.97 6.59 23.39
CA GLN A 412 2.61 6.48 23.95
C GLN A 412 1.70 7.72 23.76
N SER A 413 1.96 8.56 22.76
CA SER A 413 1.13 9.73 22.48
C SER A 413 -0.08 9.39 21.59
N GLU A 414 -0.91 10.39 21.28
CA GLU A 414 -2.06 10.33 20.35
C GLU A 414 -1.69 9.91 18.90
N GLN A 415 -0.42 9.63 18.62
CA GLN A 415 0.07 9.07 17.35
C GLN A 415 0.92 7.81 17.57
N SER A 416 0.59 7.03 18.60
CA SER A 416 1.27 5.78 18.91
C SER A 416 1.07 4.75 17.81
N VAL A 417 2.14 4.10 17.37
CA VAL A 417 2.08 3.17 16.23
C VAL A 417 2.87 1.90 16.52
N ASN A 418 2.21 0.76 16.29
CA ASN A 418 2.73 -0.57 16.53
C ASN A 418 3.67 -1.07 15.42
N LYS A 419 4.87 -0.48 15.33
CA LYS A 419 5.90 -0.78 14.31
C LYS A 419 6.99 -1.72 14.81
N GLY A 420 7.26 -1.73 16.09
CA GLY A 420 8.39 -2.34 16.78
C GLY A 420 8.36 -3.86 16.90
N PHE A 421 9.52 -4.46 17.13
CA PHE A 421 9.61 -5.74 17.85
C PHE A 421 9.37 -5.57 19.35
N LEU A 422 9.56 -4.34 19.84
CA LEU A 422 9.37 -3.93 21.22
C LEU A 422 8.26 -2.89 21.34
N ASP A 423 7.53 -2.91 22.45
CA ASP A 423 6.63 -1.82 22.84
C ASP A 423 7.41 -0.62 23.45
N GLY A 424 6.70 0.43 23.87
CA GLY A 424 7.28 1.62 24.50
C GLY A 424 7.96 1.36 25.84
N GLU A 425 7.64 0.25 26.52
CA GLU A 425 8.22 -0.23 27.78
C GLU A 425 9.37 -1.23 27.57
N LEU A 426 9.79 -1.44 26.32
CA LEU A 426 10.83 -2.37 25.93
C LEU A 426 10.48 -3.84 26.24
N ASN A 427 9.18 -4.19 26.29
CA ASN A 427 8.72 -5.57 26.30
C ASN A 427 8.66 -6.13 24.88
N LEU A 428 8.81 -7.45 24.78
CA LEU A 428 8.74 -8.15 23.51
C LEU A 428 7.29 -8.28 23.04
N TRP A 429 7.08 -8.01 21.76
CA TRP A 429 5.92 -8.55 21.05
C TRP A 429 6.14 -10.03 20.73
N GLU A 430 6.07 -10.91 21.75
CA GLU A 430 6.46 -12.31 21.65
C GLU A 430 5.86 -13.07 20.44
N PRO A 431 4.56 -12.95 20.11
CA PRO A 431 3.99 -13.66 18.95
C PRO A 431 4.65 -13.29 17.62
N LEU A 432 5.04 -12.02 17.45
CA LEU A 432 5.79 -11.55 16.28
C LEU A 432 7.24 -12.07 16.34
N VAL A 433 7.93 -11.84 17.46
CA VAL A 433 9.35 -12.17 17.63
C VAL A 433 9.61 -13.67 17.46
N CYS A 434 8.72 -14.54 17.92
CA CYS A 434 8.82 -15.98 17.70
C CYS A 434 8.84 -16.33 16.20
N LYS A 435 7.97 -15.72 15.40
CA LYS A 435 7.92 -15.96 13.95
C LYS A 435 9.12 -15.38 13.20
N VAL A 436 9.64 -14.24 13.66
CA VAL A 436 10.89 -13.64 13.19
C VAL A 436 12.06 -14.62 13.43
N LYS A 437 12.20 -15.11 14.67
CA LYS A 437 13.26 -16.05 15.06
C LYS A 437 13.22 -17.34 14.26
N GLU A 438 12.04 -17.95 14.13
CA GLU A 438 11.84 -19.19 13.36
C GLU A 438 12.39 -19.07 11.93
N LEU A 439 12.11 -17.96 11.25
CA LEU A 439 12.54 -17.75 9.87
C LEU A 439 14.00 -17.32 9.77
N ASN A 440 14.44 -16.36 10.57
CA ASN A 440 15.78 -15.77 10.42
C ASN A 440 16.90 -16.78 10.69
N LEU A 441 16.72 -17.69 11.66
CA LEU A 441 17.67 -18.79 11.91
C LEU A 441 17.78 -19.76 10.73
N ASN A 442 16.82 -19.72 9.81
CA ASN A 442 16.73 -20.58 8.64
C ASN A 442 17.01 -19.85 7.32
N ALA A 443 17.30 -18.54 7.30
CA ALA A 443 17.43 -17.76 6.07
C ALA A 443 18.39 -18.38 5.04
N TYR A 444 19.61 -18.74 5.45
CA TYR A 444 20.58 -19.40 4.54
C TYR A 444 20.10 -20.78 4.05
N ARG A 445 19.46 -21.57 4.93
CA ARG A 445 18.93 -22.91 4.57
C ARG A 445 17.75 -22.80 3.63
N LEU A 446 16.89 -21.78 3.81
CA LEU A 446 15.78 -21.47 2.92
C LEU A 446 16.29 -21.06 1.55
N ILE A 447 17.27 -20.15 1.48
CA ILE A 447 17.91 -19.78 0.22
C ILE A 447 18.49 -21.02 -0.49
N ASP A 448 19.20 -21.89 0.23
CA ASP A 448 19.72 -23.14 -0.35
C ASP A 448 18.61 -24.09 -0.79
N HIS A 449 17.52 -24.18 -0.02
CA HIS A 449 16.37 -25.02 -0.34
C HIS A 449 15.68 -24.54 -1.62
N PHE A 450 15.39 -23.24 -1.75
CA PHE A 450 14.78 -22.65 -2.94
C PHE A 450 15.65 -22.80 -4.20
N ARG A 451 16.98 -22.82 -4.03
CA ARG A 451 17.92 -23.11 -5.13
C ARG A 451 17.90 -24.57 -5.55
N LYS A 452 17.81 -25.50 -4.59
CA LYS A 452 17.86 -26.96 -4.84
C LYS A 452 16.53 -27.56 -5.28
N ASN A 453 15.42 -26.97 -4.84
CA ASN A 453 14.07 -27.37 -5.19
C ASN A 453 13.44 -26.29 -6.08
N PRO A 454 13.84 -26.18 -7.36
CA PRO A 454 13.30 -25.18 -8.29
C PRO A 454 11.83 -25.42 -8.65
N MET A 455 11.13 -26.34 -7.98
CA MET A 455 9.70 -26.57 -8.18
C MET A 455 8.84 -25.39 -7.71
N ASP A 456 9.38 -24.52 -6.84
CA ASP A 456 8.81 -23.19 -6.61
C ASP A 456 9.25 -22.24 -7.73
N GLN A 457 8.38 -22.09 -8.73
CA GLN A 457 8.72 -21.41 -9.98
C GLN A 457 9.07 -19.93 -9.82
N ARG A 458 8.90 -19.32 -8.63
CA ARG A 458 9.44 -17.98 -8.33
C ARG A 458 10.95 -17.87 -8.65
N TYR A 459 11.73 -18.91 -8.39
CA TYR A 459 13.17 -18.96 -8.70
C TYR A 459 13.43 -19.19 -10.19
N LEU A 460 12.67 -20.11 -10.82
CA LEU A 460 12.79 -20.41 -12.26
C LEU A 460 12.31 -19.27 -13.17
N LEU A 461 11.48 -18.35 -12.70
CA LEU A 461 11.03 -17.21 -13.49
C LEU A 461 12.00 -16.03 -13.42
N ALA A 462 12.80 -15.92 -12.37
CA ALA A 462 13.80 -14.85 -12.19
C ALA A 462 15.15 -15.19 -12.84
N GLU A 463 15.58 -16.45 -12.74
CA GLU A 463 16.90 -16.85 -13.23
C GLU A 463 16.93 -17.00 -14.76
N GLY A 464 17.69 -16.13 -15.44
CA GLY A 464 17.88 -16.16 -16.88
C GLY A 464 16.73 -15.60 -17.72
N SER A 465 15.76 -14.95 -17.09
CA SER A 465 14.71 -14.19 -17.78
C SER A 465 15.12 -12.74 -18.01
N GLU A 466 14.62 -12.15 -19.10
CA GLU A 466 14.83 -10.77 -19.53
C GLU A 466 13.48 -10.06 -19.61
N PHE A 467 13.35 -8.87 -18.99
CA PHE A 467 12.15 -8.05 -19.15
C PHE A 467 12.02 -7.58 -20.61
N LEU A 468 10.83 -7.73 -21.19
CA LEU A 468 10.52 -7.22 -22.54
C LEU A 468 9.68 -5.96 -22.49
N GLU A 469 8.51 -6.04 -21.85
CA GLU A 469 7.55 -4.93 -21.84
C GLU A 469 6.56 -5.04 -20.69
N ARG A 470 5.85 -3.92 -20.49
CA ARG A 470 4.71 -3.79 -19.60
C ARG A 470 3.56 -3.22 -20.40
N THR A 471 2.45 -3.96 -20.46
CA THR A 471 1.23 -3.56 -21.14
C THR A 471 0.07 -3.48 -20.15
N PHE A 472 -1.01 -2.78 -20.53
CA PHE A 472 -2.18 -2.60 -19.70
C PHE A 472 -3.43 -3.03 -20.46
N VAL A 473 -4.32 -3.74 -19.76
CA VAL A 473 -5.67 -4.08 -20.22
C VAL A 473 -6.63 -3.51 -19.20
N GLU A 474 -7.37 -2.48 -19.59
CA GLU A 474 -8.14 -1.69 -18.63
C GLU A 474 -7.23 -1.22 -17.47
N GLU A 475 -7.45 -1.74 -16.26
CA GLU A 475 -6.68 -1.45 -15.06
C GLU A 475 -5.68 -2.57 -14.68
N LEU A 476 -5.65 -3.69 -15.43
CA LEU A 476 -4.70 -4.77 -15.19
C LEU A 476 -3.39 -4.48 -15.91
N GLU A 477 -2.30 -4.48 -15.15
CA GLU A 477 -0.95 -4.44 -15.70
C GLU A 477 -0.47 -5.87 -16.00
N ILE A 478 0.13 -6.09 -17.16
CA ILE A 478 0.78 -7.36 -17.51
C ILE A 478 2.25 -7.07 -17.79
N THR A 479 3.14 -7.71 -17.01
CA THR A 479 4.59 -7.70 -17.28
C THR A 479 4.96 -8.92 -18.10
N VAL A 480 5.65 -8.71 -19.23
CA VAL A 480 6.11 -9.76 -20.12
C VAL A 480 7.62 -9.93 -20.00
N LEU A 481 8.06 -11.15 -19.67
CA LEU A 481 9.47 -11.54 -19.62
C LEU A 481 9.79 -12.56 -20.73
N LYS A 482 10.99 -12.52 -21.29
CA LYS A 482 11.54 -13.51 -22.21
C LYS A 482 12.45 -14.46 -21.46
N LYS A 483 12.25 -15.77 -21.61
CA LYS A 483 13.17 -16.80 -21.11
C LYS A 483 13.39 -17.85 -22.17
N THR A 484 14.61 -17.96 -22.71
CA THR A 484 14.95 -18.95 -23.76
C THR A 484 13.95 -18.89 -24.93
N ASN A 485 13.21 -19.98 -25.20
CA ASN A 485 12.16 -20.12 -26.22
C ASN A 485 10.74 -19.86 -25.68
N SER A 486 10.61 -19.15 -24.56
CA SER A 486 9.35 -18.87 -23.90
C SER A 486 9.13 -17.37 -23.62
N LEU A 487 7.87 -16.96 -23.53
CA LEU A 487 7.42 -15.71 -22.91
C LEU A 487 6.70 -16.03 -21.60
N ILE A 488 6.85 -15.17 -20.61
CA ILE A 488 6.20 -15.26 -19.32
C ILE A 488 5.35 -14.01 -19.14
N ALA A 489 4.03 -14.15 -18.96
CA ALA A 489 3.17 -13.05 -18.56
C ALA A 489 2.88 -13.11 -17.06
N LEU A 490 3.07 -11.97 -16.40
CA LEU A 490 2.82 -11.75 -14.98
C LEU A 490 1.71 -10.70 -14.85
N PRO A 491 0.43 -11.11 -14.79
CA PRO A 491 -0.67 -10.21 -14.51
C PRO A 491 -0.53 -9.65 -13.09
N ARG A 492 -0.58 -8.34 -12.96
CA ARG A 492 -0.64 -7.63 -11.70
C ARG A 492 -2.08 -7.18 -11.49
N GLU A 493 -2.79 -7.89 -10.60
CA GLU A 493 -4.07 -7.43 -10.06
C GLU A 493 -3.88 -6.05 -9.40
N ASN A 494 -4.75 -5.12 -9.78
CA ASN A 494 -4.99 -3.92 -8.99
C ASN A 494 -5.81 -4.37 -7.78
N GLU A 495 -5.30 -4.13 -6.58
CA GLU A 495 -5.76 -4.76 -5.33
C GLU A 495 -7.25 -4.51 -4.99
N ASP A 496 -7.89 -3.60 -5.72
CA ASP A 496 -9.26 -3.13 -5.54
C ASP A 496 -10.27 -3.70 -6.56
N GLN A 497 -9.84 -4.49 -7.56
CA GLN A 497 -10.74 -5.03 -8.58
C GLN A 497 -10.51 -6.51 -8.86
N ALA A 498 -11.57 -7.30 -8.71
CA ALA A 498 -11.64 -8.63 -9.29
C ALA A 498 -11.83 -8.49 -10.80
N ILE A 499 -10.71 -8.45 -11.54
CA ILE A 499 -10.73 -8.42 -13.00
C ILE A 499 -11.01 -9.84 -13.50
N GLY A 500 -11.80 -10.00 -14.55
CA GLY A 500 -12.04 -11.30 -15.17
C GLY A 500 -10.85 -11.79 -16.00
N PRO A 501 -11.01 -12.89 -16.74
CA PRO A 501 -9.94 -13.40 -17.60
C PRO A 501 -9.67 -12.42 -18.74
N ILE A 502 -8.40 -12.30 -19.12
CA ILE A 502 -7.93 -11.48 -20.23
C ILE A 502 -7.59 -12.40 -21.38
N TYR A 503 -8.24 -12.16 -22.52
CA TYR A 503 -7.84 -12.82 -23.75
C TYR A 503 -6.56 -12.21 -24.28
N VAL A 504 -5.60 -13.05 -24.64
CA VAL A 504 -4.37 -12.67 -25.34
C VAL A 504 -4.20 -13.53 -26.58
N ARG A 505 -3.93 -12.91 -27.72
CA ARG A 505 -3.54 -13.67 -28.92
C ARG A 505 -2.14 -14.25 -28.71
N VAL A 506 -1.99 -15.53 -29.01
CA VAL A 506 -0.74 -16.28 -28.95
C VAL A 506 -0.51 -16.85 -30.36
N GLY A 507 0.58 -16.48 -31.02
CA GLY A 507 0.79 -16.72 -32.46
C GLY A 507 0.51 -18.15 -32.98
N THR A 508 0.47 -18.31 -34.30
CA THR A 508 0.04 -19.55 -34.97
C THR A 508 1.00 -20.72 -34.73
N GLY A 509 0.76 -21.47 -33.66
CA GLY A 509 1.47 -22.70 -33.35
C GLY A 509 0.89 -23.28 -32.07
N SER A 510 1.02 -24.59 -31.88
CA SER A 510 0.50 -25.36 -30.75
C SER A 510 1.08 -24.87 -29.41
N ALA A 511 0.59 -23.73 -28.93
CA ALA A 511 0.99 -23.09 -27.70
C ALA A 511 0.51 -23.95 -26.54
N VAL A 512 1.40 -24.76 -25.96
CA VAL A 512 1.16 -25.32 -24.64
C VAL A 512 1.38 -24.18 -23.65
N MET A 513 0.32 -23.44 -23.34
CA MET A 513 0.34 -22.50 -22.22
C MET A 513 0.30 -23.31 -20.94
N GLN A 514 1.35 -23.22 -20.14
CA GLN A 514 1.38 -23.83 -18.82
C GLN A 514 1.10 -22.73 -17.81
N LEU A 515 -0.04 -22.83 -17.13
CA LEU A 515 -0.16 -22.20 -15.82
C LEU A 515 0.82 -22.91 -14.91
N SER A 516 1.67 -22.16 -14.24
CA SER A 516 2.49 -22.67 -13.15
C SER A 516 2.24 -21.83 -11.92
N GLY A 517 1.50 -22.43 -10.98
CA GLY A 517 1.42 -21.95 -9.61
C GLY A 517 2.66 -22.34 -8.81
N TYR A 518 2.72 -21.91 -7.54
CA TYR A 518 3.80 -22.22 -6.59
C TYR A 518 4.14 -23.72 -6.48
N THR A 519 3.16 -24.60 -6.72
CA THR A 519 3.28 -26.06 -6.59
C THR A 519 3.89 -26.75 -7.82
N GLY A 520 4.16 -26.00 -8.89
CA GLY A 520 4.68 -26.58 -10.14
C GLY A 520 3.65 -27.38 -10.95
N GLU A 521 2.36 -27.36 -10.55
CA GLU A 521 1.26 -27.91 -11.34
C GLU A 521 1.24 -27.24 -12.71
N ARG A 522 1.16 -28.03 -13.78
CA ARG A 522 1.08 -27.54 -15.17
C ARG A 522 -0.33 -27.74 -15.69
N ARG A 523 -1.05 -26.66 -15.94
CA ARG A 523 -2.35 -26.73 -16.62
C ARG A 523 -2.21 -26.25 -18.05
N THR A 524 -2.63 -27.09 -19.00
CA THR A 524 -2.77 -26.69 -20.41
C THR A 524 -4.11 -26.00 -20.57
N LEU A 525 -4.09 -24.75 -21.06
CA LEU A 525 -5.32 -24.03 -21.35
C LEU A 525 -5.76 -24.24 -22.80
N PRO A 526 -7.08 -24.19 -23.06
CA PRO A 526 -7.58 -24.23 -24.42
C PRO A 526 -7.08 -22.99 -25.19
N VAL A 527 -6.75 -23.21 -26.45
CA VAL A 527 -6.49 -22.14 -27.43
C VAL A 527 -7.77 -21.95 -28.22
N ILE A 528 -8.31 -20.75 -28.18
CA ILE A 528 -9.51 -20.34 -28.90
C ILE A 528 -9.07 -19.28 -29.91
N ASP A 529 -9.29 -19.54 -31.21
CA ASP A 529 -8.99 -18.61 -32.32
C ASP A 529 -7.57 -18.03 -32.29
N GLY A 530 -6.58 -18.88 -31.97
CA GLY A 530 -5.18 -18.45 -31.88
C GLY A 530 -4.90 -17.53 -30.68
N GLY A 531 -5.73 -17.58 -29.64
CA GLY A 531 -5.49 -16.89 -28.38
C GLY A 531 -5.89 -17.75 -27.20
N THR A 532 -5.61 -17.24 -26.00
CA THR A 532 -5.88 -17.94 -24.74
C THR A 532 -6.15 -16.92 -23.64
N PHE A 533 -6.53 -17.39 -22.46
CA PHE A 533 -7.00 -16.55 -21.37
C PHE A 533 -5.98 -16.52 -20.23
N LEU A 534 -5.52 -15.32 -19.89
CA LEU A 534 -4.73 -15.04 -18.69
C LEU A 534 -5.69 -14.70 -17.56
N TYR A 535 -5.46 -15.25 -16.37
CA TYR A 535 -6.30 -14.99 -15.21
C TYR A 535 -5.53 -14.09 -14.25
N PRO A 536 -6.14 -12.98 -13.79
CA PRO A 536 -5.62 -12.25 -12.64
C PRO A 536 -5.95 -13.10 -11.39
N TYR A 537 -4.93 -13.67 -10.76
CA TYR A 537 -5.08 -14.38 -9.49
C TYR A 537 -4.34 -13.64 -8.38
N ARG A 538 -4.86 -13.72 -7.14
CA ARG A 538 -4.34 -13.07 -5.92
C ARG A 538 -3.00 -13.63 -5.41
N GLY A 539 -2.21 -14.26 -6.27
CA GLY A 539 -0.99 -14.99 -5.93
C GLY A 539 0.19 -14.65 -6.85
N THR A 540 1.22 -15.49 -6.88
CA THR A 540 2.39 -15.33 -7.76
C THR A 540 2.35 -16.27 -8.98
N GLU A 541 1.14 -16.59 -9.46
CA GLU A 541 1.02 -17.38 -10.67
C GLU A 541 1.62 -16.64 -11.86
N CYS A 542 2.23 -17.40 -12.77
CA CYS A 542 2.76 -16.86 -14.01
C CYS A 542 2.30 -17.72 -15.19
N TRP A 543 2.27 -17.09 -16.35
CA TRP A 543 1.79 -17.71 -17.57
C TRP A 543 2.96 -17.92 -18.52
N LYS A 544 3.39 -19.17 -18.71
CA LYS A 544 4.49 -19.48 -19.61
C LYS A 544 3.95 -19.94 -20.96
N LEU A 545 4.28 -19.17 -22.00
CA LEU A 545 4.06 -19.49 -23.40
C LEU A 545 5.35 -20.01 -24.02
N THR A 546 5.33 -21.16 -24.71
CA THR A 546 6.53 -21.75 -25.35
C THR A 546 6.30 -21.97 -26.85
N GLY A 547 7.22 -21.52 -27.70
CA GLY A 547 7.12 -21.68 -29.16
C GLY A 547 7.96 -20.70 -29.99
N PRO A 548 8.12 -20.95 -31.31
CA PRO A 548 8.94 -20.13 -32.21
C PRO A 548 8.32 -18.74 -32.51
N ASP A 549 7.00 -18.65 -32.71
CA ASP A 549 6.29 -17.41 -33.10
C ASP A 549 5.46 -16.81 -31.93
N ARG A 550 6.12 -16.59 -30.79
CA ARG A 550 5.48 -16.15 -29.54
C ARG A 550 5.34 -14.63 -29.47
N CYS A 551 4.11 -14.14 -29.31
CA CYS A 551 3.78 -12.74 -29.04
C CYS A 551 2.54 -12.68 -28.13
N PHE A 552 2.40 -11.62 -27.33
CA PHE A 552 1.16 -11.28 -26.64
C PHE A 552 0.55 -10.08 -27.37
N GLU A 553 -0.44 -10.30 -28.22
CA GLU A 553 -1.09 -9.22 -28.99
C GLU A 553 -2.52 -8.95 -28.53
N SER A 554 -2.92 -7.69 -28.62
CA SER A 554 -4.30 -7.21 -28.45
C SER A 554 -5.01 -7.75 -27.19
N PRO A 555 -4.43 -7.53 -25.99
CA PRO A 555 -4.99 -8.10 -24.79
C PRO A 555 -6.33 -7.40 -24.45
N ALA A 556 -7.37 -8.17 -24.12
CA ALA A 556 -8.74 -7.66 -23.93
C ALA A 556 -9.46 -8.35 -22.76
N SER A 557 -10.10 -7.56 -21.89
CA SER A 557 -10.88 -8.07 -20.76
C SER A 557 -12.15 -8.75 -21.25
N LEU A 558 -12.36 -10.02 -20.86
CA LEU A 558 -13.61 -10.71 -21.14
C LEU A 558 -14.71 -10.31 -20.15
N ILE A 559 -14.38 -10.15 -18.87
CA ILE A 559 -15.31 -9.82 -17.79
C ILE A 559 -14.71 -8.69 -16.97
N THR A 560 -15.48 -7.63 -16.78
CA THR A 560 -15.11 -6.47 -15.97
C THR A 560 -16.17 -6.28 -14.90
N LEU A 561 -15.78 -6.51 -13.64
CA LEU A 561 -16.62 -6.28 -12.48
C LEU A 561 -16.65 -4.78 -12.13
N PRO A 562 -17.72 -4.31 -11.46
CA PRO A 562 -17.78 -2.94 -10.99
C PRO A 562 -16.70 -2.71 -9.94
N LYS A 563 -16.17 -1.48 -9.87
CA LYS A 563 -15.14 -1.11 -8.88
C LYS A 563 -15.58 -1.35 -7.43
N LYS A 564 -16.90 -1.34 -7.18
CA LYS A 564 -17.52 -1.53 -5.87
C LYS A 564 -18.96 -2.01 -6.04
N CYS A 565 -19.35 -3.04 -5.31
CA CYS A 565 -20.75 -3.47 -5.19
C CYS A 565 -21.37 -2.89 -3.92
N ILE A 566 -22.66 -2.51 -3.98
CA ILE A 566 -23.44 -2.16 -2.79
C ILE A 566 -24.48 -3.24 -2.62
N LEU A 567 -24.55 -3.82 -1.42
CA LEU A 567 -25.58 -4.76 -1.03
C LEU A 567 -26.57 -4.07 -0.10
N ILE A 568 -27.84 -4.13 -0.46
CA ILE A 568 -28.95 -3.67 0.36
C ILE A 568 -29.52 -4.89 1.09
N PRO A 569 -29.36 -5.00 2.42
CA PRO A 569 -29.84 -6.15 3.17
C PRO A 569 -31.34 -6.39 3.02
N GLY A 570 -31.73 -7.66 2.91
CA GLY A 570 -33.13 -8.08 2.85
C GLY A 570 -33.84 -7.77 1.54
N ARG A 571 -33.10 -7.46 0.47
CA ARG A 571 -33.64 -7.06 -0.83
C ARG A 571 -32.96 -7.75 -2.00
N ASP A 572 -33.66 -7.70 -3.12
CA ASP A 572 -33.13 -8.04 -4.43
C ASP A 572 -32.16 -6.95 -4.90
N ASN A 573 -30.91 -7.33 -5.11
CA ASN A 573 -29.83 -6.44 -5.51
C ASN A 573 -29.48 -6.65 -6.98
N THR A 574 -29.38 -5.56 -7.74
CA THR A 574 -29.00 -5.63 -9.16
C THR A 574 -27.49 -5.48 -9.32
N LEU A 575 -26.82 -6.59 -9.62
CA LEU A 575 -25.38 -6.66 -9.81
C LEU A 575 -25.07 -6.54 -11.31
N SER A 576 -24.26 -5.55 -11.68
CA SER A 576 -23.89 -5.28 -13.07
C SER A 576 -22.52 -5.86 -13.39
N THR A 577 -22.35 -6.44 -14.57
CA THR A 577 -21.07 -6.98 -15.05
C THR A 577 -20.93 -6.67 -16.53
N ARG A 578 -19.81 -6.05 -16.92
CA ARG A 578 -19.51 -5.87 -18.34
C ARG A 578 -18.83 -7.11 -18.87
N ILE A 579 -19.28 -7.59 -20.01
CA ILE A 579 -18.67 -8.72 -20.72
C ILE A 579 -18.35 -8.34 -22.17
N SER A 580 -17.24 -8.86 -22.68
CA SER A 580 -16.83 -8.68 -24.08
C SER A 580 -16.49 -10.01 -24.72
N ASN A 581 -16.65 -10.12 -26.03
CA ASN A 581 -16.15 -11.25 -26.81
C ASN A 581 -14.99 -10.81 -27.72
N PRO A 582 -13.73 -11.05 -27.30
CA PRO A 582 -12.54 -10.71 -28.09
C PRO A 582 -12.15 -11.77 -29.13
N THR A 583 -12.91 -12.87 -29.24
CA THR A 583 -12.62 -14.00 -30.15
C THR A 583 -13.33 -13.84 -31.49
N GLU A 584 -12.96 -14.66 -32.48
CA GLU A 584 -13.55 -14.65 -33.83
C GLU A 584 -14.85 -15.47 -33.89
N ARG A 585 -15.04 -16.39 -32.94
CA ARG A 585 -16.28 -17.17 -32.78
C ARG A 585 -17.23 -16.58 -31.73
N PRO A 586 -18.55 -16.89 -31.78
CA PRO A 586 -19.47 -16.54 -30.72
C PRO A 586 -19.12 -17.22 -29.39
N LEU A 587 -19.26 -16.51 -28.27
CA LEU A 587 -19.04 -17.05 -26.92
C LEU A 587 -20.33 -16.98 -26.10
N ASN A 588 -20.71 -18.07 -25.46
CA ASN A 588 -21.78 -18.07 -24.46
C ASN A 588 -21.16 -17.94 -23.07
N ILE A 589 -21.37 -16.80 -22.43
CA ILE A 589 -20.80 -16.46 -21.13
C ILE A 589 -21.91 -16.55 -20.08
N THR A 590 -21.70 -17.40 -19.07
CA THR A 590 -22.54 -17.56 -17.90
C THR A 590 -21.87 -16.87 -16.72
N LEU A 591 -22.62 -16.00 -16.04
CA LEU A 591 -22.21 -15.27 -14.86
C LEU A 591 -23.05 -15.78 -13.69
N SER A 592 -22.44 -15.95 -12.52
CA SER A 592 -23.20 -16.27 -11.32
C SER A 592 -22.69 -15.49 -10.12
N TRP A 593 -23.64 -15.04 -9.32
CA TRP A 593 -23.41 -14.30 -8.10
C TRP A 593 -23.98 -15.08 -6.92
N ARG A 594 -23.31 -15.03 -5.78
CA ARG A 594 -23.75 -15.66 -4.54
C ARG A 594 -23.62 -14.69 -3.39
N CYS A 595 -24.64 -14.65 -2.54
CA CYS A 595 -24.59 -14.03 -1.23
C CYS A 595 -25.06 -15.06 -0.20
N GLN A 596 -24.13 -15.57 0.62
CA GLN A 596 -24.40 -16.68 1.54
C GLN A 596 -25.04 -17.91 0.84
N LYS A 597 -26.34 -18.14 1.03
CA LYS A 597 -27.09 -19.26 0.45
C LYS A 597 -27.83 -18.89 -0.84
N GLU A 598 -27.98 -17.60 -1.11
CA GLU A 598 -28.71 -17.11 -2.28
C GLU A 598 -27.77 -17.08 -3.48
N GLU A 599 -28.22 -17.62 -4.62
CA GLU A 599 -27.47 -17.63 -5.87
C GLU A 599 -28.34 -17.11 -7.02
N ALA A 600 -27.72 -16.34 -7.91
CA ALA A 600 -28.36 -15.87 -9.14
C ALA A 600 -27.43 -16.09 -10.34
N VAL A 601 -28.01 -16.50 -11.47
CA VAL A 601 -27.27 -16.91 -12.67
C VAL A 601 -27.84 -16.21 -13.89
N SER A 602 -26.98 -15.76 -14.80
CA SER A 602 -27.38 -15.20 -16.10
C SER A 602 -26.41 -15.66 -17.19
N SER A 603 -26.93 -15.99 -18.38
CA SER A 603 -26.13 -16.41 -19.53
C SER A 603 -26.39 -15.50 -20.73
N ARG A 604 -25.33 -15.15 -21.47
CA ARG A 604 -25.39 -14.30 -22.65
C ARG A 604 -24.51 -14.84 -23.77
N LEU A 605 -25.10 -15.03 -24.95
CA LEU A 605 -24.37 -15.28 -26.18
C LEU A 605 -23.90 -13.95 -26.80
N LEU A 606 -22.60 -13.82 -27.03
CA LEU A 606 -21.99 -12.66 -27.67
C LEU A 606 -21.38 -13.04 -29.01
N SER A 607 -21.69 -12.27 -30.04
CA SER A 607 -21.01 -12.35 -31.34
C SER A 607 -19.57 -11.81 -31.23
N SER A 608 -18.72 -12.12 -32.21
CA SER A 608 -17.34 -11.62 -32.25
C SER A 608 -17.30 -10.09 -32.14
N GLY A 609 -16.41 -9.56 -31.28
CA GLY A 609 -16.23 -8.14 -31.02
C GLY A 609 -17.36 -7.47 -30.23
N GLN A 610 -18.41 -8.20 -29.83
CA GLN A 610 -19.53 -7.64 -29.10
C GLN A 610 -19.14 -7.34 -27.64
N ILE A 611 -19.72 -6.27 -27.10
CA ILE A 611 -19.69 -5.93 -25.68
C ILE A 611 -21.13 -5.86 -25.17
N ALA A 612 -21.38 -6.32 -23.95
CA ALA A 612 -22.67 -6.23 -23.29
C ALA A 612 -22.49 -5.93 -21.80
N ASP A 613 -23.37 -5.10 -21.23
CA ASP A 613 -23.53 -4.98 -19.77
C ASP A 613 -24.66 -5.93 -19.36
N VAL A 614 -24.37 -6.88 -18.47
CA VAL A 614 -25.31 -7.88 -17.95
C VAL A 614 -25.67 -7.53 -16.52
N GLN A 615 -26.97 -7.48 -16.23
CA GLN A 615 -27.50 -7.28 -14.90
C GLN A 615 -28.05 -8.59 -14.36
N VAL A 616 -27.70 -8.90 -13.11
CA VAL A 616 -28.17 -10.09 -12.38
C VAL A 616 -28.86 -9.62 -11.11
N CYS A 617 -30.11 -10.03 -10.93
CA CYS A 617 -30.87 -9.76 -9.70
C CYS A 617 -30.57 -10.86 -8.68
N LEU A 618 -29.93 -10.52 -7.57
CA LEU A 618 -29.54 -11.44 -6.51
C LEU A 618 -30.33 -11.12 -5.23
N PRO A 619 -31.11 -12.07 -4.68
CA PRO A 619 -31.68 -11.92 -3.35
C PRO A 619 -30.57 -11.84 -2.31
N VAL A 620 -30.63 -10.84 -1.43
CA VAL A 620 -29.62 -10.64 -0.38
C VAL A 620 -30.31 -10.78 0.99
N PRO A 621 -29.81 -11.67 1.88
CA PRO A 621 -30.34 -11.83 3.24
C PRO A 621 -30.33 -10.52 4.05
N ALA A 622 -31.20 -10.41 5.05
CA ALA A 622 -31.24 -9.25 5.94
C ALA A 622 -30.08 -9.24 6.96
N ASP A 623 -29.57 -10.42 7.32
CA ASP A 623 -28.46 -10.60 8.24
C ASP A 623 -27.18 -10.89 7.44
N LEU A 624 -26.38 -9.86 7.21
CA LEU A 624 -25.14 -9.93 6.44
C LEU A 624 -23.93 -9.76 7.33
N GLY A 625 -22.99 -10.70 7.24
CA GLY A 625 -21.62 -10.53 7.71
C GLY A 625 -20.69 -9.99 6.63
N GLU A 626 -19.50 -9.55 7.02
CA GLU A 626 -18.43 -9.17 6.10
C GLU A 626 -18.06 -10.33 5.16
N GLY A 627 -17.65 -10.00 3.93
CA GLY A 627 -17.13 -11.01 2.99
C GLY A 627 -18.18 -11.95 2.38
N CYS A 628 -19.46 -11.58 2.40
CA CYS A 628 -20.56 -12.47 2.01
C CYS A 628 -20.84 -12.58 0.50
N LEU A 629 -20.27 -11.69 -0.34
CA LEU A 629 -20.50 -11.67 -1.80
C LEU A 629 -19.41 -12.43 -2.56
N GLU A 630 -19.84 -13.34 -3.42
CA GLU A 630 -18.96 -14.12 -4.28
C GLU A 630 -19.45 -14.10 -5.74
N PHE A 631 -18.51 -14.31 -6.65
CA PHE A 631 -18.75 -14.34 -8.09
C PHE A 631 -18.05 -15.53 -8.73
N LYS A 632 -18.71 -16.13 -9.73
CA LYS A 632 -18.16 -17.15 -10.63
C LYS A 632 -18.60 -16.87 -12.06
N TRP A 633 -17.87 -17.41 -13.02
CA TRP A 633 -18.26 -17.35 -14.43
C TRP A 633 -17.83 -18.61 -15.19
N GLN A 634 -18.47 -18.85 -16.33
CA GLN A 634 -18.23 -19.99 -17.20
C GLN A 634 -18.44 -19.61 -18.67
N ILE A 635 -17.65 -20.17 -19.58
CA ILE A 635 -17.78 -20.03 -21.03
C ILE A 635 -17.87 -21.42 -21.65
N GLY A 636 -19.05 -21.79 -22.16
CA GLY A 636 -19.31 -23.16 -22.60
C GLY A 636 -18.91 -24.19 -21.53
N ASP A 637 -18.33 -25.32 -21.94
CA ASP A 637 -17.77 -26.32 -21.00
C ASP A 637 -16.23 -26.22 -20.86
N GLU A 638 -15.61 -25.29 -21.58
CA GLU A 638 -14.16 -25.24 -21.80
C GLU A 638 -13.44 -24.36 -20.75
N LEU A 639 -14.09 -23.31 -20.24
CA LEU A 639 -13.45 -22.31 -19.36
C LEU A 639 -14.39 -21.93 -18.22
N LYS A 640 -13.88 -21.92 -16.98
CA LYS A 640 -14.62 -21.48 -15.79
C LYS A 640 -13.70 -20.95 -14.70
N GLN A 641 -14.26 -20.14 -13.81
CA GLN A 641 -13.68 -19.77 -12.52
C GLN A 641 -14.60 -20.28 -11.40
N ASP A 642 -14.03 -20.83 -10.34
CA ASP A 642 -14.78 -21.17 -9.13
C ASP A 642 -15.13 -19.92 -8.31
N TRP A 643 -16.04 -20.08 -7.35
CA TRP A 643 -16.48 -18.98 -6.49
C TRP A 643 -15.31 -18.22 -5.88
N SER A 644 -15.33 -16.90 -6.05
CA SER A 644 -14.29 -16.00 -5.54
C SER A 644 -14.92 -14.78 -4.86
N PRO A 645 -14.35 -14.30 -3.74
CA PRO A 645 -14.91 -13.18 -2.99
C PRO A 645 -14.77 -11.86 -3.75
N VAL A 646 -15.85 -11.07 -3.75
CA VAL A 646 -15.92 -9.75 -4.41
C VAL A 646 -16.01 -8.64 -3.36
N SER A 647 -15.27 -7.55 -3.59
CA SER A 647 -15.34 -6.35 -2.74
C SER A 647 -16.73 -5.72 -2.81
N HIS A 648 -17.32 -5.45 -1.65
CA HIS A 648 -18.66 -4.89 -1.53
C HIS A 648 -18.80 -4.09 -0.24
N GLU A 649 -19.77 -3.18 -0.22
CA GLU A 649 -20.27 -2.54 0.99
C GLU A 649 -21.71 -2.94 1.25
N ILE A 650 -22.10 -2.89 2.52
CA ILE A 650 -23.46 -3.12 2.96
C ILE A 650 -24.09 -1.76 3.23
N ALA A 651 -25.21 -1.47 2.57
CA ALA A 651 -25.96 -0.24 2.76
C ALA A 651 -26.65 -0.22 4.13
N THR A 652 -26.57 0.90 4.82
CA THR A 652 -27.40 1.17 6.00
C THR A 652 -28.83 1.40 5.55
N LEU A 653 -29.76 0.62 6.09
CA LEU A 653 -31.19 0.77 5.81
C LEU A 653 -31.76 2.00 6.52
N ILE A 654 -32.53 2.80 5.78
CA ILE A 654 -33.27 3.95 6.30
C ILE A 654 -34.75 3.59 6.29
N HIS A 655 -35.43 3.84 7.41
CA HIS A 655 -36.84 3.54 7.52
C HIS A 655 -37.71 4.68 6.99
N GLN A 656 -38.81 4.30 6.35
CA GLN A 656 -39.94 5.19 6.12
C GLN A 656 -40.73 5.27 7.42
N GLU A 657 -40.76 6.43 8.06
CA GLU A 657 -41.39 6.61 9.38
C GLU A 657 -42.39 7.77 9.39
N GLU A 658 -43.46 7.59 10.17
CA GLU A 658 -44.36 8.67 10.61
C GLU A 658 -43.93 9.25 11.99
N THR A 659 -42.96 8.64 12.69
CA THR A 659 -42.50 9.04 14.04
C THR A 659 -41.01 8.73 14.24
N VAL A 660 -40.29 9.64 14.92
CA VAL A 660 -38.82 9.70 15.10
C VAL A 660 -38.17 8.38 15.56
N VAL A 661 -37.23 7.84 14.75
CA VAL A 661 -36.28 6.77 15.13
C VAL A 661 -35.66 7.03 16.52
N SER A 662 -35.79 6.06 17.44
CA SER A 662 -35.26 6.17 18.81
C SER A 662 -33.78 5.80 18.97
N GLU A 663 -33.19 5.10 17.99
CA GLU A 663 -31.78 4.70 18.01
C GLU A 663 -31.02 5.32 16.82
N PRO A 664 -29.81 5.87 17.04
CA PRO A 664 -29.04 6.49 15.96
C PRO A 664 -28.50 5.46 14.98
N GLN A 665 -28.69 5.69 13.67
CA GLN A 665 -28.08 4.86 12.63
C GLN A 665 -26.57 5.06 12.53
N PHE A 666 -26.09 6.23 12.97
CA PHE A 666 -24.67 6.51 13.04
C PHE A 666 -24.32 7.25 14.32
N SER A 667 -23.16 6.92 14.87
CA SER A 667 -22.59 7.63 16.01
C SER A 667 -21.18 8.08 15.64
N LEU A 668 -20.82 9.26 16.14
CA LEU A 668 -19.50 9.87 16.05
C LEU A 668 -18.80 9.95 17.44
N PRO A 669 -18.69 8.88 18.26
CA PRO A 669 -18.28 9.02 19.65
C PRO A 669 -16.79 8.75 19.87
N ILE A 670 -16.05 8.30 18.84
CA ILE A 670 -14.68 7.81 19.00
C ILE A 670 -13.64 8.69 18.29
N PRO A 671 -12.44 8.84 18.87
CA PRO A 671 -11.37 9.65 18.30
C PRO A 671 -10.95 9.25 16.88
N GLU A 672 -11.08 7.98 16.49
CA GLU A 672 -10.64 7.48 15.18
C GLU A 672 -11.46 8.06 14.01
N GLN A 673 -12.63 8.64 14.28
CA GLN A 673 -13.45 9.36 13.30
C GLN A 673 -13.03 10.84 13.14
N LEU A 674 -12.04 11.30 13.93
CA LEU A 674 -11.57 12.68 13.96
C LEU A 674 -10.54 12.91 12.84
N ALA A 675 -10.85 13.84 11.94
CA ALA A 675 -9.92 14.36 10.96
C ALA A 675 -9.39 15.73 11.41
N LEU A 676 -8.08 15.82 11.66
CA LEU A 676 -7.41 17.10 11.91
C LEU A 676 -7.32 17.89 10.62
N LEU A 677 -7.93 19.07 10.60
CA LEU A 677 -7.81 19.99 9.48
C LEU A 677 -6.59 20.86 9.65
N GLN A 678 -5.43 20.31 9.31
CA GLN A 678 -4.18 21.05 9.35
C GLN A 678 -4.22 22.24 8.39
N ASN A 679 -4.34 23.45 8.94
CA ASN A 679 -3.79 24.64 8.30
C ASN A 679 -2.35 24.80 8.83
N GLN A 680 -1.37 24.76 7.94
CA GLN A 680 0.07 24.71 8.23
C GLN A 680 0.67 25.98 8.90
N GLN A 681 -0.05 26.71 9.76
CA GLN A 681 0.40 28.03 10.25
C GLN A 681 0.33 28.30 11.76
N ASN A 682 -0.07 27.36 12.64
CA ASN A 682 -0.05 27.66 14.08
C ASN A 682 0.51 26.51 14.95
N PRO A 683 1.81 26.50 15.31
CA PRO A 683 2.45 25.46 16.14
C PRO A 683 2.24 25.65 17.66
N GLY A 684 1.15 26.27 18.10
CA GLY A 684 0.99 26.70 19.49
C GLY A 684 -0.43 26.66 20.06
N ALA A 685 -1.32 25.82 19.51
CA ALA A 685 -2.61 25.55 20.17
C ALA A 685 -2.35 24.80 21.49
N ASP A 686 -2.90 25.30 22.59
CA ASP A 686 -2.77 24.75 23.94
C ASP A 686 -3.42 23.35 24.04
N GLU A 687 -2.76 22.36 24.64
CA GLU A 687 -3.28 20.97 24.77
C GLU A 687 -4.62 20.90 25.51
N SER A 688 -4.94 21.92 26.32
CA SER A 688 -6.23 22.08 26.98
C SER A 688 -7.43 22.22 26.03
N SER A 689 -7.16 22.43 24.74
CA SER A 689 -8.18 22.54 23.70
C SER A 689 -8.53 21.21 23.02
N LEU A 690 -7.77 20.11 23.17
CA LEU A 690 -7.92 18.78 22.50
C LEU A 690 -9.31 18.12 22.69
N TRP A 691 -9.71 17.17 21.81
CA TRP A 691 -11.01 16.46 21.91
C TRP A 691 -11.18 15.94 23.34
N LYS A 692 -12.16 16.47 24.07
CA LYS A 692 -12.24 16.23 25.52
C LYS A 692 -13.03 14.99 25.90
N GLY A 693 -13.49 14.24 24.91
CA GLY A 693 -14.41 13.13 25.08
C GLY A 693 -15.67 13.28 24.22
N PRO A 694 -16.57 12.30 24.28
CA PRO A 694 -17.82 12.33 23.53
C PRO A 694 -18.70 13.55 23.89
N GLU A 695 -18.51 14.16 25.06
CA GLU A 695 -19.26 15.34 25.47
C GLU A 695 -18.90 16.62 24.67
N ASP A 696 -17.81 16.61 23.89
CA ASP A 696 -17.23 17.80 23.25
C ASP A 696 -17.68 17.95 21.79
N THR A 697 -17.54 16.91 20.95
CA THR A 697 -17.84 17.02 19.50
C THR A 697 -18.60 15.83 18.94
N SER A 698 -18.98 14.86 19.79
CA SER A 698 -19.71 13.69 19.30
C SER A 698 -21.07 14.07 18.76
N ALA A 699 -21.56 13.24 17.85
CA ALA A 699 -22.92 13.36 17.38
C ALA A 699 -23.58 12.00 17.14
N GLU A 700 -24.87 11.97 17.42
CA GLU A 700 -25.76 10.88 17.07
C GLU A 700 -26.60 11.32 15.86
N ILE A 701 -26.54 10.55 14.78
CA ILE A 701 -27.20 10.89 13.52
C ILE A 701 -28.30 9.87 13.25
N CYS A 702 -29.53 10.40 13.12
CA CYS A 702 -30.69 9.67 12.66
C CYS A 702 -31.11 10.15 11.27
N ILE A 703 -31.48 9.22 10.41
CA ILE A 703 -31.99 9.52 9.07
C ILE A 703 -33.37 8.88 8.93
N SER A 704 -34.32 9.63 8.38
CA SER A 704 -35.66 9.12 8.11
C SER A 704 -36.20 9.66 6.80
N VAL A 705 -37.05 8.87 6.14
CA VAL A 705 -37.79 9.30 4.95
C VAL A 705 -39.24 9.52 5.35
N GLU A 706 -39.65 10.79 5.40
CA GLU A 706 -41.04 11.19 5.65
C GLU A 706 -41.79 11.37 4.32
N GLU A 707 -43.11 11.57 4.38
CA GLU A 707 -43.96 11.71 3.18
C GLU A 707 -43.43 12.82 2.23
N LYS A 708 -43.05 13.97 2.79
CA LYS A 708 -42.62 15.15 2.01
C LYS A 708 -41.12 15.42 2.07
N ASP A 709 -40.43 14.95 3.11
CA ASP A 709 -39.06 15.34 3.41
C ASP A 709 -38.15 14.12 3.60
N PHE A 710 -36.92 14.24 3.12
CA PHE A 710 -35.79 13.43 3.57
C PHE A 710 -35.17 14.15 4.75
N VAL A 711 -35.10 13.51 5.91
CA VAL A 711 -34.78 14.17 7.17
C VAL A 711 -33.49 13.60 7.75
N ILE A 712 -32.56 14.48 8.10
CA ILE A 712 -31.32 14.15 8.81
C ILE A 712 -31.38 14.90 10.13
N ARG A 713 -31.31 14.16 11.23
CA ARG A 713 -31.22 14.68 12.60
C ARG A 713 -29.82 14.39 13.11
N ALA A 714 -29.09 15.41 13.53
CA ALA A 714 -27.82 15.24 14.21
C ALA A 714 -27.93 15.86 15.60
N LEU A 715 -27.93 15.03 16.64
CA LEU A 715 -27.77 15.47 18.02
C LEU A 715 -26.28 15.64 18.26
N VAL A 716 -25.82 16.89 18.33
CA VAL A 716 -24.44 17.25 18.63
C VAL A 716 -24.33 17.47 20.13
N HIS A 717 -23.39 16.80 20.78
CA HIS A 717 -23.24 16.84 22.25
C HIS A 717 -22.50 18.07 22.77
N ASP A 718 -21.77 18.74 21.88
CA ASP A 718 -21.10 20.03 22.09
C ASP A 718 -22.04 21.09 22.70
N ASP A 719 -21.59 21.74 23.79
CA ASP A 719 -22.32 22.76 24.51
C ASP A 719 -22.10 24.19 23.97
N ILE A 720 -21.11 24.41 23.08
CA ILE A 720 -20.76 25.73 22.51
C ILE A 720 -20.78 25.74 20.97
N HIS A 721 -21.57 24.90 20.31
CA HIS A 721 -21.61 24.83 18.83
C HIS A 721 -22.35 26.01 18.12
N ARG A 722 -21.75 27.22 18.10
CA ARG A 722 -22.28 28.51 17.56
C ARG A 722 -21.17 29.44 17.02
N GLN A 723 -21.42 30.17 15.92
CA GLN A 723 -20.40 31.06 15.31
C GLN A 723 -20.91 32.41 14.79
N ALA A 724 -20.03 33.39 14.64
CA ALA A 724 -20.35 34.72 14.11
C ALA A 724 -20.71 34.70 12.61
N ALA A 725 -21.80 35.37 12.23
CA ALA A 725 -22.35 35.36 10.86
C ALA A 725 -21.45 36.03 9.79
N ALA A 726 -20.38 36.74 10.18
CA ALA A 726 -19.71 37.74 9.34
C ALA A 726 -18.38 37.29 8.69
N HIS A 727 -17.86 36.08 8.95
CA HIS A 727 -16.66 35.64 8.24
C HIS A 727 -16.99 35.24 6.79
N ARG A 728 -16.30 35.85 5.82
CA ARG A 728 -16.40 35.59 4.36
C ARG A 728 -16.07 34.15 3.93
N THR A 729 -15.80 33.28 4.90
CA THR A 729 -15.48 31.86 4.76
C THR A 729 -16.17 31.12 5.91
N SER A 730 -17.48 30.93 5.83
CA SER A 730 -18.32 30.18 6.79
C SER A 730 -17.99 28.68 6.87
N GLU A 731 -16.77 28.29 6.48
CA GLU A 731 -16.27 26.92 6.46
C GLU A 731 -15.30 26.63 7.60
N HIS A 732 -15.05 27.62 8.46
CA HIS A 732 -14.02 27.55 9.49
C HIS A 732 -14.54 27.63 10.92
N GLY A 733 -15.86 27.58 11.14
CA GLY A 733 -16.42 27.54 12.48
C GLY A 733 -17.51 26.48 12.65
N ASP A 734 -18.09 26.43 13.85
CA ASP A 734 -19.04 25.41 14.33
C ASP A 734 -20.17 25.15 13.37
N CYS A 735 -20.27 23.92 12.88
CA CYS A 735 -21.34 23.54 11.99
C CYS A 735 -21.50 22.02 11.84
N VAL A 736 -22.72 21.62 11.48
CA VAL A 736 -22.97 20.29 10.93
C VAL A 736 -23.03 20.40 9.41
N GLN A 737 -22.40 19.45 8.74
CA GLN A 737 -22.42 19.30 7.29
C GLN A 737 -22.73 17.88 6.89
N PHE A 738 -23.41 17.74 5.76
CA PHE A 738 -23.46 16.45 5.07
C PHE A 738 -23.23 16.64 3.58
N THR A 739 -22.76 15.57 2.95
CA THR A 739 -22.67 15.47 1.50
C THR A 739 -23.49 14.28 1.03
N LEU A 740 -24.32 14.45 0.01
CA LEU A 740 -25.01 13.37 -0.69
C LEU A 740 -24.42 13.16 -2.08
N GLU A 741 -24.31 11.92 -2.52
CA GLU A 741 -23.79 11.53 -3.82
C GLU A 741 -24.57 10.33 -4.38
N HIS A 742 -24.72 10.30 -5.70
CA HIS A 742 -25.27 9.16 -6.42
C HIS A 742 -24.53 9.03 -7.76
N PRO A 743 -24.27 7.81 -8.28
CA PRO A 743 -23.53 7.62 -9.53
C PRO A 743 -24.13 8.32 -10.76
N SER A 744 -25.46 8.56 -10.76
CA SER A 744 -26.12 9.32 -11.84
C SER A 744 -25.93 10.84 -11.75
N TRP A 745 -25.38 11.34 -10.64
CA TRP A 745 -25.18 12.76 -10.41
C TRP A 745 -23.80 13.20 -10.93
N LYS A 746 -23.74 14.32 -11.66
CA LYS A 746 -22.46 14.87 -12.16
C LYS A 746 -21.57 15.48 -11.09
N SER A 747 -22.14 15.80 -9.93
CA SER A 747 -21.43 16.38 -8.79
C SER A 747 -22.18 16.07 -7.51
N LYS A 748 -21.44 16.05 -6.40
CA LYS A 748 -21.99 15.85 -5.06
C LYS A 748 -22.84 17.03 -4.61
N TRP A 749 -23.73 16.79 -3.66
CA TRP A 749 -24.54 17.81 -3.02
C TRP A 749 -24.09 18.06 -1.60
N LYS A 750 -23.62 19.27 -1.30
CA LYS A 750 -23.08 19.64 0.00
C LYS A 750 -23.99 20.64 0.71
N VAL A 751 -24.39 20.34 1.94
CA VAL A 751 -25.27 21.19 2.75
C VAL A 751 -24.68 21.34 4.15
N ARG A 752 -24.77 22.54 4.71
CA ARG A 752 -24.25 22.88 6.04
C ARG A 752 -25.21 23.78 6.79
N ALA A 753 -25.30 23.62 8.11
CA ALA A 753 -25.97 24.58 8.97
C ALA A 753 -25.16 24.88 10.26
N HIS A 754 -25.42 26.04 10.85
CA HIS A 754 -24.86 26.50 12.13
C HIS A 754 -25.83 27.44 12.84
N LEU A 755 -25.62 27.68 14.13
CA LEU A 755 -26.23 28.79 14.86
C LEU A 755 -25.38 30.07 14.71
N ASP A 756 -26.03 31.20 14.42
CA ASP A 756 -25.37 32.50 14.51
C ASP A 756 -25.31 33.04 15.95
N GLU A 757 -24.62 34.17 16.17
CA GLU A 757 -24.50 34.84 17.47
C GLU A 757 -25.86 35.16 18.14
N ALA A 758 -26.92 35.35 17.35
CA ALA A 758 -28.26 35.63 17.86
C ALA A 758 -29.04 34.34 18.17
N GLY A 759 -28.43 33.17 18.00
CA GLY A 759 -29.08 31.86 18.16
C GLY A 759 -30.04 31.51 17.03
N LYS A 760 -29.91 32.15 15.85
CA LYS A 760 -30.73 31.83 14.69
C LYS A 760 -30.05 30.76 13.84
N SER A 761 -30.83 29.78 13.38
CA SER A 761 -30.34 28.75 12.45
C SER A 761 -30.00 29.37 11.08
N VAL A 762 -28.76 29.15 10.64
CA VAL A 762 -28.26 29.60 9.34
C VAL A 762 -27.92 28.38 8.49
N LEU A 763 -28.65 28.22 7.39
CA LEU A 763 -28.41 27.18 6.39
C LEU A 763 -27.55 27.73 5.24
N ARG A 764 -26.58 26.94 4.78
CA ARG A 764 -25.80 27.17 3.58
C ARG A 764 -25.89 25.94 2.69
N VAL A 765 -26.49 26.11 1.51
CA VAL A 765 -26.45 25.10 0.45
C VAL A 765 -25.22 25.39 -0.41
N GLY A 766 -24.24 24.49 -0.39
CA GLY A 766 -22.97 24.60 -1.12
C GLY A 766 -23.09 24.15 -2.58
N PHE A 767 -22.12 23.35 -3.05
CA PHE A 767 -22.18 22.71 -4.37
C PHE A 767 -23.52 21.97 -4.53
N LYS A 768 -24.28 22.32 -5.57
CA LYS A 768 -25.51 21.65 -5.96
C LYS A 768 -25.29 20.79 -7.21
N PRO A 769 -25.91 19.61 -7.34
CA PRO A 769 -25.91 18.84 -8.57
C PRO A 769 -26.46 19.67 -9.73
N GLN A 770 -25.78 19.66 -10.89
CA GLN A 770 -26.17 20.48 -12.06
C GLN A 770 -27.60 20.22 -12.58
N HIS A 771 -28.21 19.07 -12.25
CA HIS A 771 -29.58 18.74 -12.65
C HIS A 771 -30.64 19.31 -11.68
N LEU A 772 -30.22 19.82 -10.52
CA LEU A 772 -31.06 20.40 -9.48
C LEU A 772 -31.03 21.95 -9.51
N ASN A 773 -31.06 22.53 -10.71
CA ASN A 773 -30.89 23.98 -10.88
C ASN A 773 -32.02 24.83 -10.26
N SER A 774 -33.18 24.23 -9.97
CA SER A 774 -34.40 24.87 -9.44
C SER A 774 -34.57 24.78 -7.91
N ILE A 775 -33.58 24.31 -7.15
CA ILE A 775 -33.65 24.29 -5.68
C ILE A 775 -33.67 25.73 -5.14
N SER A 776 -34.72 26.08 -4.38
CA SER A 776 -34.86 27.33 -3.65
C SER A 776 -34.45 27.18 -2.17
N GLU A 777 -34.28 28.29 -1.44
CA GLU A 777 -34.09 28.28 0.03
C GLU A 777 -35.25 27.59 0.79
N GLU A 778 -36.41 27.42 0.16
CA GLU A 778 -37.55 26.70 0.74
C GLU A 778 -37.45 25.17 0.58
N SER A 779 -36.59 24.70 -0.34
CA SER A 779 -36.46 23.28 -0.68
C SER A 779 -35.58 22.50 0.30
N VAL A 780 -34.69 23.19 1.01
CA VAL A 780 -33.88 22.63 2.11
C VAL A 780 -33.99 23.58 3.28
N ARG A 781 -34.35 23.05 4.45
CA ARG A 781 -34.46 23.84 5.69
C ARG A 781 -33.70 23.14 6.80
N CYS A 782 -33.12 23.91 7.71
CA CYS A 782 -32.54 23.39 8.93
C CYS A 782 -33.08 24.17 10.13
N LEU A 783 -33.58 23.44 11.12
CA LEU A 783 -33.90 23.98 12.43
C LEU A 783 -32.87 23.44 13.42
N ILE A 784 -32.29 24.35 14.21
CA ILE A 784 -31.36 23.99 15.29
C ILE A 784 -32.02 24.35 16.61
N SER A 785 -32.18 23.38 17.50
CA SER A 785 -32.87 23.55 18.78
C SER A 785 -32.12 22.91 19.95
N PRO A 786 -32.24 23.46 21.18
CA PRO A 786 -31.72 22.81 22.38
C PRO A 786 -32.28 21.40 22.58
N ALA A 787 -31.43 20.46 22.97
CA ALA A 787 -31.78 19.10 23.36
C ALA A 787 -31.24 18.79 24.77
N LYS A 788 -31.61 17.63 25.34
CA LYS A 788 -31.25 17.25 26.71
C LYS A 788 -29.72 17.26 26.95
N ASN A 789 -28.94 16.90 25.92
CA ASN A 789 -27.48 16.78 25.96
C ASN A 789 -26.85 17.45 24.72
N GLY A 790 -27.08 18.75 24.51
CA GLY A 790 -26.47 19.52 23.41
C GLY A 790 -27.49 20.13 22.44
N LEU A 791 -27.18 20.14 21.14
CA LEU A 791 -27.97 20.78 20.09
C LEU A 791 -28.46 19.78 19.04
N LEU A 792 -29.76 19.83 18.73
CA LEU A 792 -30.36 19.05 17.66
C LEU A 792 -30.39 19.87 16.36
N TYR A 793 -29.66 19.40 15.36
CA TYR A 793 -29.72 19.87 13.98
C TYR A 793 -30.72 19.01 13.20
N GLU A 794 -31.86 19.58 12.82
CA GLU A 794 -32.85 18.89 11.97
C GLU A 794 -32.83 19.50 10.56
N PHE A 795 -32.20 18.80 9.61
CA PHE A 795 -32.24 19.12 8.20
C PHE A 795 -33.43 18.42 7.53
N ARG A 796 -34.21 19.17 6.76
CA ARG A 796 -35.34 18.66 5.96
C ARG A 796 -35.17 19.05 4.52
N LEU A 797 -35.08 18.05 3.65
CA LEU A 797 -34.94 18.21 2.21
C LEU A 797 -36.25 17.80 1.54
N ALA A 798 -36.94 18.74 0.90
CA ALA A 798 -38.21 18.49 0.25
C ALA A 798 -38.02 17.51 -0.93
N ARG A 799 -38.50 16.28 -0.77
CA ARG A 799 -38.15 15.14 -1.64
C ARG A 799 -38.43 15.39 -3.11
N GLN A 800 -39.59 15.99 -3.41
CA GLN A 800 -40.00 16.32 -4.78
C GLN A 800 -39.06 17.36 -5.42
N ALA A 801 -38.73 18.44 -4.71
CA ALA A 801 -37.85 19.49 -5.21
C ALA A 801 -36.40 19.01 -5.34
N CYS A 802 -35.99 18.14 -4.43
CA CYS A 802 -34.64 17.59 -4.34
C CYS A 802 -34.43 16.34 -5.20
N GLN A 803 -35.48 15.86 -5.87
CA GLN A 803 -35.51 14.62 -6.66
C GLN A 803 -35.05 13.36 -5.87
N LEU A 804 -35.27 13.36 -4.55
CA LEU A 804 -35.03 12.21 -3.67
C LEU A 804 -36.23 11.26 -3.70
N THR A 805 -36.46 10.67 -4.88
CA THR A 805 -37.56 9.74 -5.14
C THR A 805 -37.36 8.42 -4.42
N ASP A 806 -38.44 7.67 -4.19
CA ASP A 806 -38.35 6.29 -3.68
C ASP A 806 -37.42 5.45 -4.56
N GLU A 807 -37.50 5.57 -5.88
CA GLU A 807 -36.67 4.80 -6.81
C GLU A 807 -35.18 5.07 -6.59
N LEU A 808 -34.79 6.35 -6.48
CA LEU A 808 -33.41 6.74 -6.22
C LEU A 808 -32.92 6.27 -4.85
N LEU A 809 -33.74 6.43 -3.80
CA LEU A 809 -33.36 6.03 -2.45
C LEU A 809 -33.28 4.50 -2.32
N LYS A 810 -34.13 3.77 -3.04
CA LYS A 810 -34.09 2.30 -3.11
C LYS A 810 -32.89 1.78 -3.92
N SER A 811 -32.36 2.55 -4.88
CA SER A 811 -31.12 2.19 -5.59
C SER A 811 -29.85 2.46 -4.78
N GLY A 812 -29.98 3.18 -3.66
CA GLY A 812 -28.91 3.50 -2.73
C GLY A 812 -28.17 4.80 -3.08
N ILE A 813 -27.90 5.64 -2.09
CA ILE A 813 -27.12 6.89 -2.20
C ILE A 813 -25.91 6.83 -1.27
N PHE A 814 -24.86 7.57 -1.57
CA PHE A 814 -23.73 7.74 -0.65
C PHE A 814 -23.89 9.01 0.17
N ALA A 815 -23.59 8.93 1.46
CA ALA A 815 -23.57 10.09 2.34
C ALA A 815 -22.24 10.23 3.08
N THR A 816 -21.82 11.47 3.30
CA THR A 816 -20.84 11.80 4.35
C THR A 816 -21.49 12.71 5.37
N PHE A 817 -21.13 12.55 6.64
CA PHE A 817 -21.59 13.41 7.72
C PHE A 817 -20.37 13.97 8.45
N GLU A 818 -20.40 15.25 8.77
CA GLU A 818 -19.29 15.96 9.37
C GLU A 818 -19.79 16.93 10.44
N VAL A 819 -19.18 16.89 11.63
CA VAL A 819 -19.38 17.85 12.72
C VAL A 819 -18.09 18.63 12.89
N PHE A 820 -18.18 19.94 12.79
CA PHE A 820 -17.05 20.86 12.89
C PHE A 820 -17.13 21.63 14.18
N ASP A 821 -16.01 21.73 14.89
CA ASP A 821 -15.87 22.48 16.12
C ASP A 821 -14.70 23.47 15.99
N ASN A 822 -14.91 24.67 16.55
CA ASN A 822 -14.07 25.85 16.51
C ASN A 822 -14.34 26.79 17.71
N ASP A 823 -14.25 26.25 18.92
CA ASP A 823 -14.40 27.02 20.16
C ASP A 823 -13.41 28.18 20.36
N THR A 824 -12.24 28.19 19.72
CA THR A 824 -11.21 29.22 19.93
C THR A 824 -11.41 30.50 19.11
N GLY A 825 -12.33 30.47 18.14
CA GLY A 825 -12.66 31.62 17.29
C GLY A 825 -11.55 32.09 16.35
N GLN A 826 -10.43 31.38 16.24
CA GLN A 826 -9.30 31.79 15.39
C GLN A 826 -9.31 31.10 14.01
N HIS A 827 -9.45 29.76 13.92
CA HIS A 827 -9.53 29.01 12.65
C HIS A 827 -10.02 27.56 12.89
N ARG A 828 -10.66 26.96 11.88
CA ARG A 828 -11.12 25.54 11.80
C ARG A 828 -10.20 24.55 12.51
N GLU A 829 -10.61 24.06 13.68
CA GLU A 829 -9.75 23.21 14.50
C GLU A 829 -9.95 21.73 14.19
N ARG A 830 -11.20 21.28 14.06
CA ARG A 830 -11.52 19.84 14.03
C ARG A 830 -12.67 19.45 13.11
N THR A 831 -12.74 18.16 12.81
CA THR A 831 -13.92 17.54 12.20
C THR A 831 -14.05 16.10 12.64
N LEU A 832 -15.21 15.72 13.17
CA LEU A 832 -15.61 14.31 13.26
C LEU A 832 -16.41 13.95 12.01
N SER A 833 -16.09 12.82 11.37
CA SER A 833 -16.70 12.48 10.09
C SER A 833 -17.01 11.01 9.88
N ILE A 834 -18.07 10.76 9.11
CA ILE A 834 -18.44 9.46 8.57
C ILE A 834 -18.24 9.51 7.06
N GLY A 835 -17.40 8.60 6.53
CA GLY A 835 -16.91 8.62 5.15
C GLY A 835 -15.55 9.30 4.99
N SER A 836 -14.79 8.96 3.94
CA SER A 836 -13.41 9.45 3.73
C SER A 836 -13.37 10.92 3.28
N ARG A 837 -12.35 11.65 3.73
CA ARG A 837 -12.07 13.04 3.35
C ARG A 837 -10.70 13.27 2.68
N ASP A 838 -10.05 12.21 2.20
CA ASP A 838 -8.74 12.38 1.56
C ASP A 838 -8.88 13.01 0.16
N ASN A 839 -8.02 14.00 -0.13
CA ASN A 839 -7.94 14.78 -1.38
C ASN A 839 -7.68 13.96 -2.67
N THR A 840 -7.80 12.62 -2.61
CA THR A 840 -7.71 11.72 -3.75
C THR A 840 -8.91 10.78 -3.90
N VAL A 841 -9.64 10.41 -2.85
CA VAL A 841 -10.90 9.63 -2.93
C VAL A 841 -11.76 9.87 -1.67
N GLU A 842 -12.82 10.66 -1.80
CA GLU A 842 -13.89 10.76 -0.79
C GLU A 842 -14.92 9.64 -1.04
N ALA A 843 -14.92 8.60 -0.22
CA ALA A 843 -15.92 7.52 -0.24
C ALA A 843 -16.94 7.74 0.89
N GLY A 844 -18.20 8.04 0.56
CA GLY A 844 -19.30 8.12 1.52
C GLY A 844 -19.80 6.74 1.96
N VAL A 845 -20.61 6.68 3.00
CA VAL A 845 -21.32 5.46 3.43
C VAL A 845 -22.57 5.25 2.56
N PRO A 846 -22.85 4.01 2.10
CA PRO A 846 -24.06 3.72 1.34
C PRO A 846 -25.29 3.68 2.24
N LEU A 847 -26.36 4.35 1.80
CA LEU A 847 -27.67 4.45 2.43
C LEU A 847 -28.73 3.95 1.47
N ALA A 848 -29.71 3.17 1.94
CA ALA A 848 -30.85 2.75 1.13
C ALA A 848 -32.16 2.83 1.91
N LEU A 849 -33.22 3.38 1.29
CA LEU A 849 -34.59 3.32 1.81
C LEU A 849 -35.09 1.89 1.79
#